data_AF-A0A8C9NE68-F1
#
_entry.id   AF-A0A8C9NE68-F1
#
_cell.length_a   1.000
_cell.length_b   1.000
_cell.length_c   1.000
_cell.angle_alpha   90.00
_cell.angle_beta   90.00
_cell.angle_gamma   90.00
#
_symmetry.space_group_name_H-M   'P 1'
#
loop_
_entity.id
_entity.type
_entity.pdbx_description
1 polymer ?
#
loop_
_entity_poly.entity_id
_entity_poly.type
_entity_poly.pdbx_seq_one_letter_code
_entity_poly.pdbx_strand_id
1 'polypeptide(L)'
;MINRCCRLHPARCGVELRRAGHGGARGLGRAAPAVPTPGGVGSLCRDRLLPLPVPGKVLEQPQTGHRSWRWHWWHKAEVLPRAGTQGVPSQPCPALSQGHRDTGLLFPRGERQAWLWGVMEALGGLASILLSPELPSSHWNRFQESFANAAVCGKLIGARLQNHPQAPLQTQSPMSCPIPNSPFLLLQKPPLPPGGHRTCHRCHRDAAARGGLAAGGRPCDAKDFGHGSLVCACSATYCDTLDPLVLPAPGSYVKYESSKAGKRLERSEGSFQHNAKSPDFHLTLDTTQRYQKVKGFGGSITDAAAINIQSLSKAAQNHLLRSYFSEEGIEYNLVRVPMASTDFSIRLYTYADAEGDFELRHFNLTEEDTHMKIPILQAAQAVAKRPLSLYASPWTSPVWMKTNGAMTGRGTLKGSPGDKYHRAWAKYFVRFLDEYAKHNLTFWAVTAGNEPTAGEIVFYPFQCLGFSPEHQRDFIAQDLGPALANSSHRHVQLIILDDQRVMLPYWAEVVLKDPVAASYISGIGIHWYLDFLAPIDLTLSITHHLFPDYFLLSTEASTGSYFWEPRVVLGGWERGSKYSHSILSNLNNYVTGWTDWNLALDMEGGPNWSKNYVDSPVIVDSSKDVFYKQPMFYHLGHFSKFIPEGSQRVGLAVSKKCHRCDLEHSAFLRPDGAVVLVVLNRSPMDVSFGVSDPHVGFIEAVAPSDSIQTFLWKQPA
;
A
#
# COMPACT_ATOMS: atom_id res chain seq x y z
N MET A 1 -24.56 -26.50 10.76
CA MET A 1 -25.31 -27.70 11.20
C MET A 1 -24.27 -28.78 11.50
N ILE A 2 -24.06 -29.11 12.78
CA ILE A 2 -24.59 -30.30 13.50
C ILE A 2 -23.70 -31.55 13.32
N ASN A 3 -23.32 -32.12 14.47
CA ASN A 3 -22.38 -33.22 14.68
C ASN A 3 -22.86 -34.62 14.24
N ARG A 4 -21.86 -35.53 14.18
CA ARG A 4 -21.80 -36.99 14.53
C ARG A 4 -21.30 -37.80 13.32
N CYS A 5 -20.27 -38.64 13.37
CA CYS A 5 -19.88 -39.78 14.24
C CYS A 5 -18.40 -40.13 13.91
N CYS A 6 -17.64 -41.04 14.56
CA CYS A 6 -17.83 -41.87 15.75
C CYS A 6 -16.45 -42.18 16.39
N ARG A 7 -16.43 -42.65 17.64
CA ARG A 7 -15.23 -43.17 18.31
C ARG A 7 -14.82 -44.53 17.74
N LEU A 8 -13.52 -44.84 17.71
CA LEU A 8 -13.01 -46.20 17.92
C LEU A 8 -11.59 -46.15 18.51
N HIS A 9 -11.41 -46.82 19.64
CA HIS A 9 -10.11 -47.17 20.24
C HIS A 9 -10.22 -48.64 20.64
N PRO A 10 -9.16 -49.44 20.49
CA PRO A 10 -8.77 -50.23 21.64
C PRO A 10 -7.27 -50.22 21.96
N ALA A 11 -7.07 -50.37 23.26
CA ALA A 11 -5.89 -50.52 24.08
C ALA A 11 -4.74 -51.46 23.60
N ARG A 12 -3.53 -51.09 24.08
CA ARG A 12 -2.46 -51.94 24.66
C ARG A 12 -1.73 -52.97 23.78
N CYS A 13 -0.44 -52.70 23.57
CA CYS A 13 0.64 -53.57 24.04
C CYS A 13 1.71 -52.69 24.71
N GLY A 14 2.35 -53.16 25.77
CA GLY A 14 3.39 -52.42 26.49
C GLY A 14 4.62 -53.28 26.71
N VAL A 15 5.79 -52.64 26.72
CA VAL A 15 7.05 -53.20 27.22
C VAL A 15 7.78 -52.09 27.99
N GLU A 16 8.02 -52.31 29.27
CA GLU A 16 9.00 -51.52 30.04
C GLU A 16 10.43 -52.02 29.73
N LEU A 17 11.44 -51.15 29.85
CA LEU A 17 12.59 -51.40 30.73
C LEU A 17 13.55 -50.20 30.88
N ARG A 18 13.41 -49.53 32.03
CA ARG A 18 14.42 -48.96 32.96
C ARG A 18 15.65 -48.16 32.48
N ARG A 19 15.91 -47.11 33.27
CA ARG A 19 17.10 -46.24 33.32
C ARG A 19 18.29 -46.89 34.04
N ALA A 20 19.51 -46.51 33.62
CA ALA A 20 20.64 -46.11 34.47
C ALA A 20 21.63 -45.29 33.59
N GLY A 21 22.41 -44.30 34.05
CA GLY A 21 22.54 -43.76 35.41
C GLY A 21 23.99 -43.73 35.90
N HIS A 22 24.86 -42.88 35.35
CA HIS A 22 26.20 -42.62 35.90
C HIS A 22 26.68 -41.18 35.62
N GLY A 23 27.50 -40.66 36.53
CA GLY A 23 28.29 -39.43 36.37
C GLY A 23 29.58 -39.56 37.18
N GLY A 24 30.54 -38.64 37.02
CA GLY A 24 31.72 -38.60 37.89
C GLY A 24 33.06 -38.18 37.26
N ALA A 25 33.31 -36.87 37.25
CA ALA A 25 34.56 -36.20 37.66
C ALA A 25 35.97 -36.53 37.05
N ARG A 26 36.55 -35.46 36.47
CA ARG A 26 37.91 -34.89 36.66
C ARG A 26 39.19 -35.57 36.10
N GLY A 27 40.06 -34.73 35.51
CA GLY A 27 41.49 -35.00 35.23
C GLY A 27 42.01 -34.30 33.96
N LEU A 28 42.27 -32.97 34.00
CA LEU A 28 43.63 -32.36 34.02
C LEU A 28 44.57 -32.70 32.83
N GLY A 29 44.85 -31.70 31.99
CA GLY A 29 45.93 -31.72 30.97
C GLY A 29 46.14 -30.33 30.37
N ARG A 30 47.40 -29.85 30.30
CA ARG A 30 47.78 -28.49 29.86
C ARG A 30 48.16 -28.46 28.36
N ALA A 31 47.89 -27.35 27.66
CA ALA A 31 48.89 -26.56 26.89
C ALA A 31 48.24 -25.44 26.05
N ALA A 32 48.99 -24.37 25.81
CA ALA A 32 48.73 -23.25 24.89
C ALA A 32 50.11 -22.67 24.47
N PRO A 33 50.19 -21.63 23.62
CA PRO A 33 49.61 -21.44 22.28
C PRO A 33 50.70 -21.13 21.22
N ALA A 34 50.35 -21.03 19.93
CA ALA A 34 51.20 -20.34 18.95
C ALA A 34 50.41 -19.82 17.73
N VAL A 35 50.77 -18.62 17.27
CA VAL A 35 50.36 -17.96 16.02
C VAL A 35 51.66 -17.50 15.32
N PRO A 36 51.78 -17.63 13.99
CA PRO A 36 52.03 -16.41 13.20
C PRO A 36 51.30 -16.36 11.83
N THR A 37 51.29 -15.17 11.25
CA THR A 37 50.59 -14.77 10.01
C THR A 37 51.58 -14.68 8.80
N PRO A 38 51.42 -13.86 7.73
CA PRO A 38 51.06 -14.38 6.40
C PRO A 38 51.97 -13.94 5.22
N GLY A 39 51.67 -14.41 4.01
CA GLY A 39 52.19 -13.92 2.72
C GLY A 39 51.79 -14.85 1.56
N GLY A 40 51.71 -14.45 0.28
CA GLY A 40 51.84 -13.13 -0.31
C GLY A 40 51.67 -13.19 -1.85
N VAL A 41 51.18 -12.09 -2.44
CA VAL A 41 51.22 -11.61 -3.85
C VAL A 41 51.72 -12.56 -4.98
N GLY A 42 50.94 -12.67 -6.07
CA GLY A 42 51.39 -13.18 -7.38
C GLY A 42 50.37 -12.88 -8.50
N SER A 43 50.82 -12.55 -9.72
CA SER A 43 49.99 -11.86 -10.73
C SER A 43 50.24 -12.26 -12.20
N LEU A 44 49.24 -11.99 -13.04
CA LEU A 44 49.30 -11.60 -14.48
C LEU A 44 49.33 -12.66 -15.61
N CYS A 45 48.53 -12.32 -16.64
CA CYS A 45 48.57 -12.68 -18.07
C CYS A 45 48.30 -14.13 -18.51
N ARG A 46 47.90 -14.41 -19.76
CA ARG A 46 46.99 -13.86 -20.81
C ARG A 46 47.21 -14.74 -22.07
N ASP A 47 46.26 -14.68 -23.01
CA ASP A 47 46.32 -15.16 -24.41
C ASP A 47 45.93 -16.64 -24.67
N ARG A 48 45.41 -17.04 -25.84
CA ARG A 48 44.45 -16.50 -26.85
C ARG A 48 44.42 -17.53 -28.00
N LEU A 49 43.23 -17.76 -28.58
CA LEU A 49 42.94 -18.19 -29.97
C LEU A 49 42.88 -19.69 -30.38
N LEU A 50 42.05 -19.88 -31.42
CA LEU A 50 41.44 -21.04 -32.11
C LEU A 50 42.36 -21.57 -33.27
N PRO A 51 41.99 -22.51 -34.21
CA PRO A 51 40.67 -23.10 -34.54
C PRO A 51 40.60 -24.61 -34.94
N LEU A 52 39.42 -25.01 -35.46
CA LEU A 52 38.95 -26.32 -36.01
C LEU A 52 39.78 -26.90 -37.19
N PRO A 53 39.57 -28.19 -37.58
CA PRO A 53 38.68 -28.48 -38.72
C PRO A 53 37.85 -29.79 -38.68
N VAL A 54 37.00 -29.99 -39.70
CA VAL A 54 36.03 -31.08 -40.00
C VAL A 54 36.31 -31.53 -41.46
N PRO A 55 36.27 -32.83 -41.90
CA PRO A 55 35.02 -33.45 -42.42
C PRO A 55 34.90 -35.01 -42.59
N GLY A 56 33.65 -35.51 -42.66
CA GLY A 56 33.21 -36.34 -43.81
C GLY A 56 32.62 -37.76 -43.66
N LYS A 57 31.42 -37.94 -44.25
CA LYS A 57 30.82 -39.14 -44.93
C LYS A 57 30.10 -40.29 -44.17
N VAL A 58 28.76 -40.30 -44.33
CA VAL A 58 27.86 -41.32 -44.94
C VAL A 58 28.10 -42.83 -44.71
N LEU A 59 27.08 -43.56 -44.20
CA LEU A 59 26.52 -44.80 -44.79
C LEU A 59 25.19 -45.28 -44.13
N GLU A 60 24.36 -45.89 -44.99
CA GLU A 60 23.11 -46.71 -44.93
C GLU A 60 22.36 -47.16 -43.64
N GLN A 61 21.05 -47.43 -43.81
CA GLN A 61 20.16 -48.18 -42.89
C GLN A 61 20.26 -49.71 -43.12
N PRO A 62 19.72 -50.59 -42.23
CA PRO A 62 18.28 -50.97 -42.33
C PRO A 62 17.54 -51.30 -41.00
N GLN A 63 16.20 -51.18 -41.04
CA GLN A 63 15.09 -51.88 -40.32
C GLN A 63 15.30 -52.45 -38.88
N THR A 64 14.34 -52.46 -37.93
CA THR A 64 12.90 -52.81 -37.93
C THR A 64 12.24 -52.32 -36.61
N GLY A 65 10.89 -52.27 -36.49
CA GLY A 65 10.24 -52.22 -35.16
C GLY A 65 8.86 -51.54 -35.05
N HIS A 66 7.78 -52.30 -35.21
CA HIS A 66 6.39 -51.94 -34.88
C HIS A 66 6.21 -51.39 -33.42
N ARG A 67 5.14 -50.66 -33.04
CA ARG A 67 3.72 -50.79 -33.41
C ARG A 67 2.91 -49.54 -32.99
N SER A 68 1.80 -49.24 -33.67
CA SER A 68 0.88 -48.14 -33.33
C SER A 68 -0.55 -48.64 -33.10
N TRP A 69 -1.36 -47.86 -32.37
CA TRP A 69 -2.83 -47.93 -32.41
C TRP A 69 -3.42 -46.52 -32.50
N ARG A 70 -4.39 -46.33 -33.39
CA ARG A 70 -5.22 -45.12 -33.55
C ARG A 70 -6.59 -45.34 -32.93
N TRP A 71 -7.33 -44.26 -32.66
CA TRP A 71 -8.74 -44.13 -33.06
C TRP A 71 -9.03 -42.71 -33.59
N HIS A 72 -10.09 -42.58 -34.40
CA HIS A 72 -10.44 -41.40 -35.22
C HIS A 72 -11.61 -40.58 -34.64
N TRP A 73 -11.94 -39.42 -35.24
CA TRP A 73 -13.26 -38.93 -35.71
C TRP A 73 -13.06 -37.48 -36.23
N TRP A 74 -12.92 -37.25 -37.55
CA TRP A 74 -13.93 -36.86 -38.55
C TRP A 74 -14.57 -35.45 -38.40
N HIS A 75 -14.37 -34.61 -39.44
CA HIS A 75 -15.02 -33.31 -39.65
C HIS A 75 -16.22 -33.43 -40.59
N LYS A 76 -17.25 -32.59 -40.39
CA LYS A 76 -18.11 -32.07 -41.47
C LYS A 76 -18.72 -30.72 -41.06
N ALA A 77 -18.94 -29.84 -42.02
CA ALA A 77 -19.61 -28.55 -41.87
C ALA A 77 -20.72 -28.43 -42.93
N GLU A 78 -21.84 -27.80 -42.59
CA GLU A 78 -22.95 -27.48 -43.53
C GLU A 78 -23.81 -26.32 -42.97
N VAL A 79 -24.71 -25.75 -43.79
CA VAL A 79 -25.12 -24.34 -43.76
C VAL A 79 -26.65 -24.14 -43.78
N LEU A 80 -27.20 -23.35 -42.82
CA LEU A 80 -28.50 -22.58 -42.83
C LEU A 80 -29.82 -23.36 -43.14
N PRO A 81 -31.08 -22.87 -42.84
CA PRO A 81 -31.57 -21.47 -42.80
C PRO A 81 -32.65 -21.11 -41.71
N ARG A 82 -33.40 -20.01 -41.93
CA ARG A 82 -34.38 -19.33 -41.01
C ARG A 82 -35.83 -19.86 -41.05
N ALA A 83 -36.52 -19.92 -39.88
CA ALA A 83 -37.98 -19.77 -39.63
C ALA A 83 -38.29 -19.70 -38.08
N GLY A 84 -39.45 -19.30 -37.53
CA GLY A 84 -40.61 -18.58 -38.11
C GLY A 84 -41.93 -18.52 -37.27
N THR A 85 -42.06 -17.59 -36.30
CA THR A 85 -43.32 -17.04 -35.66
C THR A 85 -44.27 -17.91 -34.78
N GLN A 86 -45.00 -17.22 -33.85
CA GLN A 86 -46.16 -17.65 -32.99
C GLN A 86 -45.85 -18.59 -31.79
N GLY A 87 -46.54 -18.61 -30.63
CA GLY A 87 -47.60 -17.77 -30.03
C GLY A 87 -48.14 -18.31 -28.66
N VAL A 88 -48.35 -17.40 -27.67
CA VAL A 88 -49.14 -17.38 -26.38
C VAL A 88 -50.28 -18.44 -26.21
N PRO A 89 -50.77 -18.93 -24.99
CA PRO A 89 -50.77 -18.36 -23.61
C PRO A 89 -50.50 -19.32 -22.38
N SER A 90 -50.67 -18.77 -21.16
CA SER A 90 -50.68 -19.35 -19.80
C SER A 90 -52.03 -19.86 -19.26
N GLN A 91 -52.08 -20.77 -18.26
CA GLN A 91 -52.97 -20.83 -17.04
C GLN A 91 -52.83 -22.20 -16.24
N PRO A 92 -53.49 -22.51 -15.08
CA PRO A 92 -52.96 -22.17 -13.73
C PRO A 92 -53.14 -23.25 -12.59
N CYS A 93 -52.76 -22.90 -11.35
CA CYS A 93 -53.26 -23.46 -10.05
C CYS A 93 -52.89 -24.93 -9.66
N PRO A 94 -53.07 -25.37 -8.37
CA PRO A 94 -53.75 -24.71 -7.23
C PRO A 94 -52.92 -24.52 -5.95
N ALA A 95 -53.54 -23.87 -4.95
CA ALA A 95 -52.97 -23.57 -3.64
C ALA A 95 -53.30 -24.63 -2.56
N LEU A 96 -52.52 -24.64 -1.48
CA LEU A 96 -52.90 -25.18 -0.17
C LEU A 96 -52.45 -24.22 0.94
N SER A 97 -53.13 -24.25 2.07
CA SER A 97 -53.33 -23.09 2.95
C SER A 97 -52.83 -23.31 4.39
N GLN A 98 -52.53 -22.19 5.07
CA GLN A 98 -52.27 -22.04 6.52
C GLN A 98 -51.02 -22.79 7.07
N GLY A 99 -50.17 -22.19 7.89
CA GLY A 99 -50.05 -20.79 8.30
C GLY A 99 -49.23 -20.67 9.59
N HIS A 100 -48.28 -19.74 9.65
CA HIS A 100 -47.84 -19.02 10.85
C HIS A 100 -46.89 -17.88 10.44
N ARG A 101 -46.85 -16.80 11.23
CA ARG A 101 -46.04 -15.61 10.94
C ARG A 101 -44.59 -15.84 11.33
N ASP A 102 -43.66 -15.45 10.47
CA ASP A 102 -42.44 -14.73 10.85
C ASP A 102 -41.86 -14.01 9.62
N THR A 103 -41.47 -12.74 9.81
CA THR A 103 -41.02 -11.85 8.72
C THR A 103 -39.54 -12.04 8.42
N GLY A 104 -39.22 -12.94 7.49
CA GLY A 104 -37.89 -13.07 6.89
C GLY A 104 -37.85 -12.53 5.46
N LEU A 105 -37.06 -11.48 5.20
CA LEU A 105 -36.80 -10.98 3.85
C LEU A 105 -36.00 -12.02 3.04
N LEU A 106 -36.67 -12.65 2.06
CA LEU A 106 -36.08 -13.63 1.16
C LEU A 106 -35.19 -12.94 0.11
N PHE A 107 -33.89 -13.21 0.17
CA PHE A 107 -32.93 -12.78 -0.85
C PHE A 107 -33.00 -13.65 -2.12
N PRO A 108 -32.71 -13.10 -3.32
CA PRO A 108 -32.59 -13.89 -4.55
C PRO A 108 -31.47 -14.94 -4.43
N ARG A 109 -31.80 -16.22 -4.66
CA ARG A 109 -30.82 -17.34 -4.52
C ARG A 109 -29.82 -17.43 -5.67
N GLY A 110 -30.18 -17.00 -6.88
CA GLY A 110 -29.37 -17.20 -8.09
C GLY A 110 -28.04 -16.44 -8.10
N GLU A 111 -28.03 -15.15 -7.73
CA GLU A 111 -26.82 -14.31 -7.81
C GLU A 111 -25.75 -14.73 -6.79
N ARG A 112 -26.15 -15.23 -5.61
CA ARG A 112 -25.22 -15.83 -4.63
C ARG A 112 -24.61 -17.13 -5.12
N GLN A 113 -25.38 -17.96 -5.83
CA GLN A 113 -24.87 -19.20 -6.41
C GLN A 113 -23.84 -18.93 -7.50
N ALA A 114 -24.01 -17.91 -8.34
CA ALA A 114 -23.02 -17.51 -9.33
C ALA A 114 -21.70 -17.05 -8.70
N TRP A 115 -21.74 -16.23 -7.64
CA TRP A 115 -20.53 -15.82 -6.91
C TRP A 115 -19.85 -17.00 -6.18
N LEU A 116 -20.63 -17.83 -5.47
CA LEU A 116 -20.12 -19.05 -4.82
C LEU A 116 -19.49 -20.01 -5.84
N TRP A 117 -20.08 -20.14 -7.03
CA TRP A 117 -19.53 -20.97 -8.11
C TRP A 117 -18.20 -20.42 -8.63
N GLY A 118 -18.11 -19.11 -8.91
CA GLY A 118 -16.85 -18.48 -9.34
C GLY A 118 -15.74 -18.58 -8.29
N VAL A 119 -16.07 -18.46 -6.99
CA VAL A 119 -15.10 -18.68 -5.90
C VAL A 119 -14.69 -20.15 -5.81
N MET A 120 -15.61 -21.10 -5.99
CA MET A 120 -15.31 -22.54 -5.99
C MET A 120 -14.46 -22.96 -7.21
N GLU A 121 -14.70 -22.39 -8.39
CA GLU A 121 -13.84 -22.61 -9.57
C GLU A 121 -12.44 -21.99 -9.38
N ALA A 122 -12.34 -20.79 -8.80
CA ALA A 122 -11.05 -20.17 -8.47
C ALA A 122 -10.26 -21.02 -7.44
N LEU A 123 -10.91 -21.48 -6.37
CA LEU A 123 -10.30 -22.38 -5.38
C LEU A 123 -9.91 -23.74 -6.00
N GLY A 124 -10.70 -24.27 -6.93
CA GLY A 124 -10.38 -25.47 -7.70
C GLY A 124 -9.14 -25.27 -8.58
N GLY A 125 -9.05 -24.12 -9.27
CA GLY A 125 -7.87 -23.73 -10.05
C GLY A 125 -6.61 -23.61 -9.19
N LEU A 126 -6.73 -22.96 -8.02
CA LEU A 126 -5.63 -22.84 -7.05
C LEU A 126 -5.16 -24.23 -6.57
N ALA A 127 -6.08 -25.15 -6.29
CA ALA A 127 -5.75 -26.52 -5.90
C ALA A 127 -5.05 -27.30 -7.04
N SER A 128 -5.46 -27.12 -8.31
CA SER A 128 -4.75 -27.71 -9.45
C SER A 128 -3.35 -27.15 -9.65
N ILE A 129 -3.15 -25.83 -9.42
CA ILE A 129 -1.84 -25.17 -9.54
C ILE A 129 -0.88 -25.64 -8.43
N LEU A 130 -1.37 -25.79 -7.19
CA LEU A 130 -0.57 -26.21 -6.04
C LEU A 130 -0.18 -27.71 -6.05
N LEU A 131 -0.72 -28.52 -6.97
CA LEU A 131 -0.54 -29.98 -7.02
C LEU A 131 0.23 -30.49 -8.26
N SER A 132 0.83 -29.63 -9.08
CA SER A 132 1.56 -30.06 -10.29
C SER A 132 2.69 -29.10 -10.69
N PRO A 133 3.98 -29.52 -10.69
CA PRO A 133 5.13 -28.62 -10.95
C PRO A 133 5.30 -28.11 -12.38
N GLU A 134 4.48 -28.53 -13.35
CA GLU A 134 4.71 -28.31 -14.79
C GLU A 134 3.46 -27.82 -15.56
N LEU A 135 2.78 -26.78 -15.06
CA LEU A 135 1.60 -26.20 -15.73
C LEU A 135 1.94 -24.96 -16.60
N PRO A 136 1.44 -24.87 -17.85
CA PRO A 136 1.67 -23.70 -18.71
C PRO A 136 0.99 -22.41 -18.22
N SER A 137 1.57 -21.26 -18.58
CA SER A 137 1.08 -19.90 -18.26
C SER A 137 -0.42 -19.66 -18.53
N SER A 138 -0.99 -20.32 -19.53
CA SER A 138 -2.43 -20.22 -19.85
C SER A 138 -3.39 -20.71 -18.75
N HIS A 139 -2.90 -21.44 -17.74
CA HIS A 139 -3.68 -21.82 -16.55
C HIS A 139 -3.64 -20.74 -15.46
N TRP A 140 -2.50 -20.07 -15.27
CA TRP A 140 -2.38 -18.94 -14.36
C TRP A 140 -3.23 -17.75 -14.83
N ASN A 141 -3.16 -17.41 -16.11
CA ASN A 141 -3.98 -16.37 -16.72
C ASN A 141 -5.48 -16.67 -16.57
N ARG A 142 -5.91 -17.94 -16.73
CA ARG A 142 -7.32 -18.34 -16.52
C ARG A 142 -7.76 -18.26 -15.06
N PHE A 143 -6.90 -18.61 -14.11
CA PHE A 143 -7.18 -18.41 -12.69
C PHE A 143 -7.38 -16.91 -12.37
N GLN A 144 -6.51 -16.05 -12.89
CA GLN A 144 -6.60 -14.60 -12.74
C GLN A 144 -7.88 -14.04 -13.37
N GLU A 145 -8.21 -14.40 -14.61
CA GLU A 145 -9.45 -13.99 -15.28
C GLU A 145 -10.70 -14.40 -14.50
N SER A 146 -10.80 -15.67 -14.08
CA SER A 146 -11.97 -16.16 -13.32
C SER A 146 -12.12 -15.47 -11.96
N PHE A 147 -11.02 -15.25 -11.22
CA PHE A 147 -11.07 -14.58 -9.92
C PHE A 147 -11.39 -13.08 -10.05
N ALA A 148 -10.78 -12.39 -11.01
CA ALA A 148 -11.07 -10.99 -11.31
C ALA A 148 -12.56 -10.78 -11.66
N ASN A 149 -13.12 -11.64 -12.51
CA ASN A 149 -14.54 -11.61 -12.86
C ASN A 149 -15.44 -11.87 -11.62
N ALA A 150 -15.05 -12.77 -10.71
CA ALA A 150 -15.78 -13.02 -9.47
C ALA A 150 -15.75 -11.80 -8.51
N ALA A 151 -14.61 -11.11 -8.40
CA ALA A 151 -14.47 -9.88 -7.60
C ALA A 151 -15.29 -8.71 -8.18
N VAL A 152 -15.28 -8.52 -9.51
CA VAL A 152 -16.10 -7.53 -10.21
C VAL A 152 -17.59 -7.83 -10.04
N CYS A 153 -18.02 -9.10 -10.17
CA CYS A 153 -19.40 -9.50 -9.88
C CYS A 153 -19.80 -9.17 -8.43
N GLY A 154 -18.92 -9.37 -7.45
CA GLY A 154 -19.15 -8.95 -6.06
C GLY A 154 -19.38 -7.43 -5.92
N LYS A 155 -18.53 -6.61 -6.56
CA LYS A 155 -18.70 -5.14 -6.57
C LYS A 155 -20.01 -4.70 -7.27
N LEU A 156 -20.36 -5.32 -8.40
CA LEU A 156 -21.59 -5.00 -9.16
C LEU A 156 -22.87 -5.38 -8.41
N ILE A 157 -22.89 -6.52 -7.71
CA ILE A 157 -24.03 -6.94 -6.85
C ILE A 157 -24.20 -5.94 -5.70
N GLY A 158 -23.11 -5.49 -5.06
CA GLY A 158 -23.15 -4.46 -4.03
C GLY A 158 -23.75 -3.14 -4.54
N ALA A 159 -23.32 -2.67 -5.72
CA ALA A 159 -23.84 -1.45 -6.34
C ALA A 159 -25.34 -1.55 -6.72
N ARG A 160 -25.82 -2.74 -7.10
CA ARG A 160 -27.26 -2.96 -7.39
C ARG A 160 -28.13 -2.89 -6.14
N LEU A 161 -27.66 -3.46 -5.02
CA LEU A 161 -28.41 -3.49 -3.76
C LEU A 161 -28.57 -2.09 -3.11
N GLN A 162 -27.73 -1.12 -3.48
CA GLN A 162 -27.83 0.26 -3.00
C GLN A 162 -28.85 1.12 -3.77
N ASN A 163 -29.37 0.65 -4.92
CA ASN A 163 -30.27 1.41 -5.80
C ASN A 163 -31.77 1.09 -5.61
N HIS A 164 -32.23 0.94 -4.36
CA HIS A 164 -33.67 0.90 -4.04
C HIS A 164 -34.14 2.24 -3.46
N PRO A 165 -34.99 3.02 -4.17
CA PRO A 165 -35.52 4.27 -3.63
C PRO A 165 -36.56 4.00 -2.54
N GLN A 166 -36.44 4.67 -1.40
CA GLN A 166 -37.53 4.76 -0.43
C GLN A 166 -38.56 5.78 -0.92
N ALA A 167 -39.83 5.36 -1.00
CA ALA A 167 -40.95 6.25 -1.36
C ALA A 167 -41.45 7.02 -0.12
N PRO A 168 -41.97 8.26 -0.28
CA PRO A 168 -42.29 9.15 0.84
C PRO A 168 -43.65 8.85 1.47
N LEU A 169 -43.77 9.07 2.79
CA LEU A 169 -45.03 9.15 3.50
C LEU A 169 -45.48 10.62 3.63
N GLN A 170 -46.72 10.89 3.25
CA GLN A 170 -47.36 12.21 3.35
C GLN A 170 -48.46 12.25 4.43
N THR A 171 -48.91 13.48 4.73
CA THR A 171 -50.03 13.88 5.59
C THR A 171 -49.70 13.90 7.10
N GLN A 172 -50.16 14.86 7.92
CA GLN A 172 -51.21 15.88 7.75
C GLN A 172 -50.79 17.29 8.23
N SER A 173 -51.46 18.34 7.76
CA SER A 173 -51.46 19.70 8.35
C SER A 173 -52.67 19.89 9.27
N PRO A 174 -52.71 20.98 10.07
CA PRO A 174 -53.64 22.06 9.72
C PRO A 174 -53.18 23.51 10.02
N MET A 175 -53.64 24.46 9.18
CA MET A 175 -54.13 25.84 9.46
C MET A 175 -53.32 26.83 10.36
N SER A 176 -53.26 28.17 10.16
CA SER A 176 -53.58 29.07 9.02
C SER A 176 -53.29 30.56 9.37
N CYS A 177 -52.54 31.31 8.52
CA CYS A 177 -52.62 32.78 8.24
C CYS A 177 -52.50 33.86 9.36
N PRO A 178 -52.28 35.18 9.05
CA PRO A 178 -51.71 35.83 7.84
C PRO A 178 -50.60 36.90 8.12
N ILE A 179 -50.18 37.61 7.04
CA ILE A 179 -49.11 38.64 6.90
C ILE A 179 -49.62 40.07 7.31
N PRO A 180 -48.76 41.11 7.51
CA PRO A 180 -48.47 42.06 6.41
C PRO A 180 -47.09 42.78 6.36
N ASN A 181 -46.49 42.82 5.16
CA ASN A 181 -45.83 43.92 4.42
C ASN A 181 -44.95 45.03 5.07
N SER A 182 -43.63 45.04 4.70
CA SER A 182 -42.91 46.13 3.95
C SER A 182 -42.71 47.56 4.54
N PRO A 183 -41.94 48.52 3.92
CA PRO A 183 -40.77 48.48 3.00
C PRO A 183 -39.61 49.51 3.32
N PHE A 184 -38.62 49.67 2.41
CA PHE A 184 -37.65 50.80 2.22
C PHE A 184 -36.45 50.95 3.21
N LEU A 185 -35.31 51.61 2.90
CA LEU A 185 -34.91 52.54 1.80
C LEU A 185 -33.37 52.46 1.47
N LEU A 186 -32.92 53.06 0.36
CA LEU A 186 -31.52 53.17 -0.10
C LEU A 186 -30.69 54.24 0.67
N LEU A 187 -29.35 54.25 0.51
CA LEU A 187 -28.56 55.36 -0.14
C LEU A 187 -27.00 55.26 -0.03
N GLN A 188 -26.34 55.39 -1.20
CA GLN A 188 -25.11 56.17 -1.56
C GLN A 188 -23.72 56.07 -0.82
N LYS A 189 -22.65 55.99 -1.65
CA LYS A 189 -21.24 56.48 -1.45
C LYS A 189 -21.14 57.97 -1.92
N PRO A 190 -19.98 58.70 -2.03
CA PRO A 190 -18.53 58.50 -1.70
C PRO A 190 -17.99 59.72 -0.85
N PRO A 191 -16.74 60.30 -0.93
CA PRO A 191 -15.45 59.96 -1.60
C PRO A 191 -14.12 60.14 -0.78
N LEU A 192 -12.99 59.93 -1.48
CA LEU A 192 -11.58 60.09 -1.07
C LEU A 192 -11.03 61.53 -1.21
N PRO A 193 -9.89 61.84 -0.55
CA PRO A 193 -8.85 62.77 -1.06
C PRO A 193 -7.44 62.12 -1.18
N PRO A 194 -6.43 62.77 -1.82
CA PRO A 194 -5.43 62.02 -2.63
C PRO A 194 -3.94 62.29 -2.35
N GLY A 195 -3.08 61.44 -2.95
CA GLY A 195 -1.83 61.86 -3.61
C GLY A 195 -0.49 61.63 -2.87
N GLY A 196 0.49 61.01 -3.55
CA GLY A 196 1.87 60.93 -3.05
C GLY A 196 2.79 59.90 -3.73
N HIS A 197 3.25 60.16 -4.96
CA HIS A 197 4.36 59.38 -5.54
C HIS A 197 5.69 59.66 -4.82
N ARG A 198 6.46 58.60 -4.51
CA ARG A 198 7.94 58.62 -4.56
C ARG A 198 8.51 57.20 -4.68
N THR A 199 9.48 57.06 -5.57
CA THR A 199 10.28 55.85 -5.80
C THR A 199 11.41 55.73 -4.78
N CYS A 200 11.78 54.51 -4.39
CA CYS A 200 13.14 54.22 -3.93
C CYS A 200 13.49 52.73 -4.09
N HIS A 201 14.74 52.44 -4.49
CA HIS A 201 15.25 51.07 -4.64
C HIS A 201 15.76 50.49 -3.30
N ARG A 202 15.41 49.23 -3.06
CA ARG A 202 16.28 48.13 -2.56
C ARG A 202 17.36 48.44 -1.49
N CYS A 203 17.05 48.13 -0.23
CA CYS A 203 17.95 47.54 0.77
C CYS A 203 17.08 46.73 1.77
N HIS A 204 17.03 45.40 1.68
CA HIS A 204 17.87 44.43 2.42
C HIS A 204 17.72 44.45 3.96
N ARG A 205 17.26 43.30 4.49
CA ARG A 205 17.57 42.70 5.81
C ARG A 205 17.47 43.61 7.06
N ASP A 206 16.40 43.42 7.83
CA ASP A 206 16.47 42.82 9.19
C ASP A 206 15.18 43.06 9.99
N ALA A 207 14.30 42.04 10.04
CA ALA A 207 13.10 42.03 10.88
C ALA A 207 12.64 40.58 11.20
N ALA A 208 13.59 39.71 11.59
CA ALA A 208 13.32 38.31 11.93
C ALA A 208 14.03 37.90 13.23
N ALA A 209 13.80 38.64 14.32
CA ALA A 209 14.30 38.29 15.65
C ALA A 209 13.44 38.89 16.77
N ARG A 210 12.41 38.15 17.22
CA ARG A 210 11.85 38.16 18.60
C ARG A 210 10.68 37.17 18.71
N GLY A 211 10.72 36.31 19.74
CA GLY A 211 9.48 35.77 20.33
C GLY A 211 8.99 34.38 19.89
N GLY A 212 9.86 33.48 19.45
CA GLY A 212 9.52 32.05 19.36
C GLY A 212 9.42 31.39 20.74
N LEU A 213 8.29 31.59 21.45
CA LEU A 213 7.94 30.75 22.59
C LEU A 213 7.70 29.33 22.06
N ALA A 214 8.45 28.35 22.57
CA ALA A 214 8.18 26.94 22.29
C ALA A 214 6.86 26.55 22.95
N ALA A 215 5.77 26.61 22.18
CA ALA A 215 4.50 26.05 22.59
C ALA A 215 4.65 24.52 22.62
N GLY A 216 4.55 23.92 23.80
CA GLY A 216 4.58 22.47 23.95
C GLY A 216 3.45 21.77 23.19
N GLY A 217 3.58 20.46 23.02
CA GLY A 217 2.62 19.61 22.32
C GLY A 217 1.17 19.84 22.76
N ARG A 218 0.27 20.02 21.78
CA ARG A 218 -1.16 20.22 22.04
C ARG A 218 -1.88 18.87 22.06
N PRO A 219 -2.73 18.58 23.05
CA PRO A 219 -3.42 17.30 23.15
C PRO A 219 -4.50 17.14 22.08
N CYS A 220 -4.93 15.89 21.87
CA CYS A 220 -6.09 15.54 21.03
C CYS A 220 -7.38 16.23 21.51
N ASP A 221 -8.05 17.01 20.64
CA ASP A 221 -9.47 17.34 20.85
C ASP A 221 -10.32 16.14 20.45
N ALA A 222 -10.49 15.22 21.40
CA ALA A 222 -11.10 13.92 21.16
C ALA A 222 -12.61 14.03 20.86
N LYS A 223 -13.05 13.37 19.79
CA LYS A 223 -14.48 13.15 19.46
C LYS A 223 -14.74 11.66 19.32
N ASP A 224 -15.86 11.20 19.89
CA ASP A 224 -16.38 9.85 19.71
C ASP A 224 -17.52 9.88 18.69
N PHE A 225 -17.48 8.95 17.73
CA PHE A 225 -18.53 8.74 16.72
C PHE A 225 -19.23 7.37 16.88
N GLY A 226 -18.95 6.64 17.97
CA GLY A 226 -19.58 5.35 18.30
C GLY A 226 -18.90 4.13 17.68
N HIS A 227 -17.68 4.29 17.13
CA HIS A 227 -16.98 3.23 16.39
C HIS A 227 -15.80 2.59 17.15
N GLY A 228 -15.79 2.70 18.48
CA GLY A 228 -14.92 1.93 19.37
C GLY A 228 -13.56 2.57 19.69
N SER A 229 -13.27 3.76 19.17
CA SER A 229 -12.25 4.69 19.68
C SER A 229 -12.51 6.10 19.14
N LEU A 230 -11.62 7.03 19.48
CA LEU A 230 -11.76 8.47 19.28
C LEU A 230 -11.00 8.95 18.02
N VAL A 231 -11.51 9.98 17.36
CA VAL A 231 -10.73 10.82 16.43
C VAL A 231 -10.26 12.09 17.13
N CYS A 232 -9.21 12.74 16.62
CA CYS A 232 -8.82 14.07 17.07
C CYS A 232 -9.28 15.11 16.05
N ALA A 233 -10.10 16.06 16.49
CA ALA A 233 -10.60 17.13 15.64
C ALA A 233 -9.57 18.28 15.54
N CYS A 234 -9.39 18.79 14.33
CA CYS A 234 -8.54 19.92 14.01
C CYS A 234 -9.30 20.92 13.13
N SER A 235 -9.05 22.21 13.31
CA SER A 235 -9.71 23.33 12.64
C SER A 235 -8.69 24.43 12.29
N ALA A 236 -9.16 25.58 11.79
CA ALA A 236 -8.34 26.77 11.58
C ALA A 236 -7.57 27.23 12.82
N THR A 237 -8.10 27.04 14.02
CA THR A 237 -7.54 27.60 15.27
C THR A 237 -6.84 26.57 16.16
N TYR A 238 -7.10 25.28 15.97
CA TYR A 238 -6.61 24.21 16.83
C TYR A 238 -6.24 22.96 16.04
N CYS A 239 -5.16 22.29 16.41
CA CYS A 239 -4.90 20.90 16.07
C CYS A 239 -3.94 20.32 17.10
N ASP A 240 -3.99 19.01 17.33
CA ASP A 240 -3.04 18.35 18.21
C ASP A 240 -1.65 18.26 17.55
N THR A 241 -0.62 18.49 18.35
CA THR A 241 0.79 18.57 17.91
C THR A 241 1.68 17.84 18.90
N LEU A 242 2.76 17.27 18.39
CA LEU A 242 3.76 16.57 19.18
C LEU A 242 4.92 17.51 19.49
N ASP A 243 5.54 17.33 20.65
CA ASP A 243 6.80 17.99 20.97
C ASP A 243 7.91 17.55 19.98
N PRO A 244 8.90 18.43 19.69
CA PRO A 244 10.10 18.07 18.96
C PRO A 244 10.79 16.86 19.59
N LEU A 245 11.30 15.95 18.76
CA LEU A 245 11.84 14.68 19.24
C LEU A 245 13.21 14.84 19.91
N VAL A 246 13.22 15.00 21.23
CA VAL A 246 14.44 14.98 22.04
C VAL A 246 14.81 13.54 22.40
N LEU A 247 16.00 13.10 21.96
CA LEU A 247 16.57 11.81 22.35
C LEU A 247 16.96 11.82 23.84
N PRO A 248 16.68 10.74 24.59
CA PRO A 248 17.00 10.68 26.02
C PRO A 248 18.51 10.65 26.29
N ALA A 249 18.87 10.90 27.55
CA ALA A 249 20.22 10.65 28.05
C ALA A 249 20.53 9.13 28.03
N PRO A 250 21.81 8.73 27.87
CA PRO A 250 22.21 7.32 28.00
C PRO A 250 21.73 6.70 29.32
N GLY A 251 21.27 5.45 29.28
CA GLY A 251 20.64 4.77 30.42
C GLY A 251 19.17 5.14 30.66
N SER A 252 18.58 6.02 29.84
CA SER A 252 17.14 6.33 29.82
C SER A 252 16.52 6.07 28.45
N TYR A 253 15.20 5.87 28.43
CA TYR A 253 14.40 5.69 27.22
C TYR A 253 13.18 6.62 27.23
N VAL A 254 12.68 6.95 26.04
CA VAL A 254 11.38 7.59 25.83
C VAL A 254 10.42 6.54 25.26
N LYS A 255 9.19 6.50 25.72
CA LYS A 255 8.10 5.68 25.17
C LYS A 255 6.95 6.58 24.72
N TYR A 256 6.53 6.42 23.47
CA TYR A 256 5.28 6.98 22.94
C TYR A 256 4.22 5.89 22.89
N GLU A 257 2.98 6.20 23.27
CA GLU A 257 1.89 5.23 23.39
C GLU A 257 0.60 5.74 22.74
N SER A 258 -0.02 4.91 21.90
CA SER A 258 -1.41 5.09 21.47
C SER A 258 -2.24 3.88 21.87
N SER A 259 -3.48 4.09 22.25
CA SER A 259 -4.39 3.00 22.64
C SER A 259 -5.84 3.28 22.26
N LYS A 260 -6.62 2.22 22.11
CA LYS A 260 -8.07 2.30 21.88
C LYS A 260 -8.81 3.08 22.95
N ALA A 261 -8.32 3.03 24.19
CA ALA A 261 -8.83 3.80 25.33
C ALA A 261 -8.65 5.32 25.20
N GLY A 262 -7.89 5.81 24.21
CA GLY A 262 -7.86 7.23 23.85
C GLY A 262 -6.47 7.87 23.82
N LYS A 263 -5.40 7.14 24.16
CA LYS A 263 -4.03 7.67 24.07
C LYS A 263 -3.61 7.90 22.62
N ARG A 264 -2.90 8.99 22.34
CA ARG A 264 -2.53 9.42 20.98
C ARG A 264 -1.09 9.93 20.99
N LEU A 265 -0.14 9.04 20.69
CA LEU A 265 1.31 9.30 20.77
C LEU A 265 1.72 9.95 22.09
N GLU A 266 1.13 9.50 23.20
CA GLU A 266 1.38 10.04 24.54
C GLU A 266 2.81 9.72 24.98
N ARG A 267 3.58 10.76 25.32
CA ARG A 267 5.00 10.65 25.67
C ARG A 267 5.20 10.33 27.15
N SER A 268 6.08 9.38 27.43
CA SER A 268 6.54 9.02 28.77
C SER A 268 8.04 8.71 28.76
N GLU A 269 8.70 8.73 29.91
CA GLU A 269 10.13 8.42 30.07
C GLU A 269 10.33 7.32 31.11
N GLY A 270 11.46 6.63 31.02
CA GLY A 270 11.90 5.68 32.04
C GLY A 270 13.40 5.41 31.96
N SER A 271 13.93 4.72 32.98
CA SER A 271 15.33 4.33 33.09
C SER A 271 15.53 2.85 32.85
N PHE A 272 16.67 2.46 32.27
CA PHE A 272 17.08 1.06 32.19
C PHE A 272 17.44 0.52 33.59
N GLN A 273 17.17 -0.77 33.79
CA GLN A 273 17.50 -1.53 34.98
C GLN A 273 18.66 -2.49 34.70
N HIS A 274 19.63 -2.60 35.60
CA HIS A 274 20.74 -3.56 35.46
C HIS A 274 20.53 -4.88 36.21
N ASN A 275 19.61 -4.92 37.18
CA ASN A 275 19.35 -6.08 38.05
C ASN A 275 17.87 -6.52 38.04
N ALA A 276 17.17 -6.30 36.92
CA ALA A 276 15.77 -6.69 36.77
C ALA A 276 15.57 -8.21 36.81
N LYS A 277 14.43 -8.68 37.34
CA LYS A 277 14.02 -10.08 37.17
C LYS A 277 13.39 -10.22 35.79
N SER A 278 14.19 -10.65 34.81
CA SER A 278 13.70 -10.81 33.43
C SER A 278 12.41 -11.65 33.37
N PRO A 279 11.27 -11.09 32.92
CA PRO A 279 10.06 -11.86 32.67
C PRO A 279 10.27 -12.98 31.64
N ASP A 280 9.42 -14.02 31.76
CA ASP A 280 9.36 -15.18 30.85
C ASP A 280 9.36 -14.78 29.37
N PHE A 281 8.69 -13.68 29.03
CA PHE A 281 8.60 -13.10 27.69
C PHE A 281 9.39 -11.79 27.64
N HIS A 282 10.51 -11.80 26.92
CA HIS A 282 11.34 -10.62 26.66
C HIS A 282 11.93 -10.64 25.25
N LEU A 283 12.22 -9.42 24.78
CA LEU A 283 12.73 -9.10 23.45
C LEU A 283 14.18 -8.63 23.60
N THR A 284 15.14 -9.41 23.10
CA THR A 284 16.57 -9.08 23.19
C THR A 284 17.06 -8.51 21.86
N LEU A 285 17.58 -7.28 21.90
CA LEU A 285 18.13 -6.59 20.74
C LEU A 285 19.42 -7.25 20.25
N ASP A 286 19.54 -7.45 18.94
CA ASP A 286 20.77 -7.86 18.27
C ASP A 286 21.08 -6.91 17.11
N THR A 287 21.95 -5.92 17.36
CA THR A 287 22.41 -4.94 16.36
C THR A 287 23.51 -5.47 15.43
N THR A 288 23.94 -6.72 15.61
CA THR A 288 24.87 -7.42 14.70
C THR A 288 24.11 -8.02 13.53
N GLN A 289 22.91 -8.56 13.77
CA GLN A 289 21.97 -8.94 12.72
C GLN A 289 21.35 -7.70 12.08
N ARG A 290 21.56 -7.53 10.77
CA ARG A 290 21.18 -6.35 10.00
C ARG A 290 20.44 -6.74 8.74
N TYR A 291 19.36 -6.03 8.45
CA TYR A 291 18.53 -6.25 7.27
C TYR A 291 18.48 -4.96 6.43
N GLN A 292 17.36 -4.71 5.76
CA GLN A 292 17.16 -3.58 4.86
C GLN A 292 17.25 -2.22 5.58
N LYS A 293 17.62 -1.20 4.80
CA LYS A 293 17.46 0.20 5.20
C LYS A 293 16.06 0.68 4.84
N VAL A 294 15.49 1.50 5.70
CA VAL A 294 14.17 2.10 5.53
C VAL A 294 14.32 3.34 4.65
N LYS A 295 13.59 3.35 3.53
CA LYS A 295 13.43 4.50 2.63
C LYS A 295 12.42 5.50 3.18
N GLY A 296 11.36 5.03 3.85
CA GLY A 296 10.47 5.89 4.62
C GLY A 296 8.99 5.54 4.59
N PHE A 297 8.16 6.53 4.91
CA PHE A 297 6.72 6.40 5.07
C PHE A 297 5.99 7.61 4.49
N GLY A 298 4.78 7.40 3.98
CA GLY A 298 4.11 8.42 3.18
C GLY A 298 2.63 8.18 2.91
N GLY A 299 2.09 8.98 2.00
CA GLY A 299 0.77 8.82 1.40
C GLY A 299 0.69 9.44 0.01
N SER A 300 -0.48 9.38 -0.63
CA SER A 300 -0.71 9.85 -2.00
C SER A 300 -1.46 11.18 -2.06
N ILE A 301 -0.98 12.11 -2.90
CA ILE A 301 -1.70 13.33 -3.27
C ILE A 301 -2.46 13.06 -4.56
N THR A 302 -3.63 12.42 -4.42
CA THR A 302 -4.63 12.27 -5.48
C THR A 302 -5.40 13.58 -5.70
N ASP A 303 -6.16 13.67 -6.78
CA ASP A 303 -7.06 14.81 -7.01
C ASP A 303 -8.08 14.92 -5.86
N ALA A 304 -8.63 13.80 -5.39
CA ALA A 304 -9.53 13.76 -4.23
C ALA A 304 -8.90 14.30 -2.95
N ALA A 305 -7.66 13.88 -2.63
CA ALA A 305 -6.93 14.41 -1.48
C ALA A 305 -6.67 15.91 -1.63
N ALA A 306 -6.32 16.35 -2.85
CA ALA A 306 -6.05 17.75 -3.13
C ALA A 306 -7.32 18.63 -3.01
N ILE A 307 -8.46 18.18 -3.55
CA ILE A 307 -9.78 18.82 -3.41
C ILE A 307 -10.17 18.95 -1.94
N ASN A 308 -10.06 17.86 -1.16
CA ASN A 308 -10.42 17.87 0.26
C ASN A 308 -9.54 18.83 1.06
N ILE A 309 -8.22 18.80 0.85
CA ILE A 309 -7.31 19.75 1.50
C ILE A 309 -7.69 21.19 1.11
N GLN A 310 -7.93 21.49 -0.17
CA GLN A 310 -8.25 22.85 -0.62
C GLN A 310 -9.64 23.34 -0.19
N SER A 311 -10.56 22.45 0.16
CA SER A 311 -11.89 22.80 0.69
C SER A 311 -11.85 23.43 2.09
N LEU A 312 -10.75 23.23 2.82
CA LEU A 312 -10.50 23.84 4.13
C LEU A 312 -9.97 25.28 3.99
N SER A 313 -10.16 26.10 5.03
CA SER A 313 -9.53 27.42 5.14
C SER A 313 -8.00 27.30 5.17
N LYS A 314 -7.30 28.39 4.81
CA LYS A 314 -5.83 28.32 4.66
C LYS A 314 -5.09 27.98 5.97
N ALA A 315 -5.69 28.31 7.12
CA ALA A 315 -5.16 27.93 8.43
C ALA A 315 -5.36 26.44 8.73
N ALA A 316 -6.56 25.89 8.46
CA ALA A 316 -6.85 24.48 8.60
C ALA A 316 -6.00 23.62 7.63
N GLN A 317 -5.85 24.05 6.38
CA GLN A 317 -4.88 23.48 5.41
C GLN A 317 -3.47 23.38 6.00
N ASN A 318 -2.98 24.45 6.62
CA ASN A 318 -1.64 24.47 7.22
C ASN A 318 -1.53 23.50 8.40
N HIS A 319 -2.55 23.40 9.28
CA HIS A 319 -2.56 22.39 10.34
C HIS A 319 -2.57 20.94 9.79
N LEU A 320 -3.30 20.68 8.71
CA LEU A 320 -3.34 19.36 8.05
C LEU A 320 -1.96 19.00 7.47
N LEU A 321 -1.35 19.89 6.68
CA LEU A 321 -0.02 19.64 6.10
C LEU A 321 1.07 19.55 7.17
N ARG A 322 1.02 20.37 8.23
CA ARG A 322 1.95 20.24 9.36
C ARG A 322 1.77 18.92 10.10
N SER A 323 0.54 18.41 10.23
CA SER A 323 0.28 17.11 10.87
C SER A 323 1.02 15.98 10.15
N TYR A 324 1.01 15.94 8.81
CA TYR A 324 1.76 14.92 8.07
C TYR A 324 3.26 15.18 8.00
N PHE A 325 3.69 16.38 7.59
CA PHE A 325 5.05 16.59 7.09
C PHE A 325 6.01 17.28 8.07
N SER A 326 5.50 18.04 9.06
CA SER A 326 6.35 18.83 9.95
C SER A 326 6.86 18.05 11.17
N GLU A 327 7.87 18.61 11.85
CA GLU A 327 8.40 18.06 13.12
C GLU A 327 7.39 18.04 14.27
N GLU A 328 6.41 18.93 14.26
CA GLU A 328 5.26 18.92 15.20
C GLU A 328 4.23 17.83 14.84
N GLY A 329 4.37 17.22 13.66
CA GLY A 329 3.53 16.14 13.14
C GLY A 329 4.25 14.80 13.11
N ILE A 330 3.92 13.96 12.12
CA ILE A 330 4.47 12.60 11.98
C ILE A 330 5.61 12.46 10.96
N GLU A 331 6.10 13.57 10.40
CA GLU A 331 7.30 13.64 9.53
C GLU A 331 7.33 12.63 8.36
N TYR A 332 6.23 12.54 7.62
CA TYR A 332 6.17 11.85 6.32
C TYR A 332 7.29 12.31 5.38
N ASN A 333 7.90 11.35 4.67
CA ASN A 333 8.99 11.63 3.72
C ASN A 333 8.82 10.93 2.36
N LEU A 334 7.84 10.03 2.17
CA LEU A 334 7.40 9.61 0.83
C LEU A 334 6.10 10.30 0.45
N VAL A 335 5.96 10.61 -0.83
CA VAL A 335 4.69 11.09 -1.41
C VAL A 335 4.48 10.46 -2.78
N ARG A 336 3.37 9.76 -2.96
CA ARG A 336 2.95 9.25 -4.27
C ARG A 336 2.15 10.34 -5.01
N VAL A 337 2.44 10.54 -6.29
CA VAL A 337 1.76 11.52 -7.15
C VAL A 337 1.20 10.80 -8.38
N PRO A 338 -0.12 10.78 -8.61
CA PRO A 338 -0.68 10.24 -9.83
C PRO A 338 -0.24 11.00 -11.07
N MET A 339 0.10 10.27 -12.13
CA MET A 339 0.27 10.83 -13.46
C MET A 339 -1.11 10.88 -14.13
N ALA A 340 -1.71 12.07 -14.10
CA ALA A 340 -3.09 12.37 -14.48
C ALA A 340 -4.16 11.66 -13.63
N SER A 341 -5.33 11.38 -14.21
CA SER A 341 -6.53 10.96 -13.46
C SER A 341 -6.50 9.53 -12.92
N THR A 342 -7.21 9.32 -11.81
CA THR A 342 -7.40 8.05 -11.11
C THR A 342 -8.89 7.81 -10.82
N ASP A 343 -9.24 6.73 -10.11
CA ASP A 343 -10.60 6.59 -9.57
C ASP A 343 -10.92 7.69 -8.54
N PHE A 344 -9.92 8.10 -7.76
CA PHE A 344 -9.91 9.30 -6.89
C PHE A 344 -9.67 10.62 -7.65
N SER A 345 -10.27 10.73 -8.82
CA SER A 345 -10.50 11.97 -9.57
C SER A 345 -12.00 12.23 -9.73
N ILE A 346 -12.38 13.47 -10.04
CA ILE A 346 -13.79 13.83 -10.36
C ILE A 346 -14.14 13.70 -11.85
N ARG A 347 -13.13 13.57 -12.72
CA ARG A 347 -13.28 13.37 -14.17
C ARG A 347 -12.14 12.52 -14.73
N LEU A 348 -12.37 11.97 -15.91
CA LEU A 348 -11.38 11.27 -16.71
C LEU A 348 -10.51 12.26 -17.51
N TYR A 349 -9.19 12.14 -17.44
CA TYR A 349 -8.23 12.90 -18.26
C TYR A 349 -6.84 12.25 -18.30
N THR A 350 -6.09 12.52 -19.37
CA THR A 350 -4.63 12.36 -19.42
C THR A 350 -3.96 13.68 -19.78
N TYR A 351 -2.62 13.72 -19.83
CA TYR A 351 -1.88 14.91 -20.27
C TYR A 351 -1.81 15.07 -21.78
N ALA A 352 -2.19 14.05 -22.57
CA ALA A 352 -1.99 14.03 -24.03
C ALA A 352 -3.17 13.39 -24.77
N ASP A 353 -4.40 13.82 -24.46
CA ASP A 353 -5.63 13.28 -25.04
C ASP A 353 -5.85 13.62 -26.53
N ALA A 354 -5.01 14.47 -27.14
CA ALA A 354 -5.03 14.78 -28.57
C ALA A 354 -4.68 13.53 -29.41
N GLU A 355 -5.59 13.12 -30.29
CA GLU A 355 -5.46 11.87 -31.05
C GLU A 355 -4.23 11.83 -31.96
N GLY A 356 -3.45 10.75 -31.86
CA GLY A 356 -2.30 10.50 -32.73
C GLY A 356 -1.07 11.36 -32.44
N ASP A 357 -1.00 12.04 -31.29
CA ASP A 357 0.13 12.89 -30.92
C ASP A 357 1.35 12.10 -30.41
N PHE A 358 1.96 11.30 -31.29
CA PHE A 358 3.16 10.49 -31.02
C PHE A 358 4.40 11.32 -30.62
N GLU A 359 4.38 12.62 -30.88
CA GLU A 359 5.44 13.58 -30.52
C GLU A 359 5.07 14.44 -29.30
N LEU A 360 3.93 14.20 -28.67
CA LEU A 360 3.47 14.84 -27.43
C LEU A 360 3.48 16.38 -27.50
N ARG A 361 3.14 16.95 -28.66
CA ARG A 361 3.14 18.40 -28.91
C ARG A 361 2.07 19.15 -28.13
N HIS A 362 0.98 18.47 -27.81
CA HIS A 362 -0.14 18.97 -27.01
C HIS A 362 -0.10 18.43 -25.58
N PHE A 363 1.02 17.84 -25.14
CA PHE A 363 1.17 17.44 -23.75
C PHE A 363 1.07 18.65 -22.85
N ASN A 364 0.13 18.61 -21.90
CA ASN A 364 -0.03 19.66 -20.91
C ASN A 364 -0.46 19.07 -19.56
N LEU A 365 0.07 19.64 -18.47
CA LEU A 365 -0.48 19.42 -17.14
C LEU A 365 -1.85 20.11 -17.04
N THR A 366 -2.75 19.56 -16.23
CA THR A 366 -4.11 20.11 -16.10
C THR A 366 -4.24 21.00 -14.86
N GLU A 367 -5.43 21.56 -14.63
CA GLU A 367 -5.71 22.37 -13.43
C GLU A 367 -5.56 21.54 -12.14
N GLU A 368 -5.85 20.24 -12.20
CA GLU A 368 -5.63 19.29 -11.09
C GLU A 368 -4.16 19.26 -10.64
N ASP A 369 -3.20 19.33 -11.56
CA ASP A 369 -1.79 19.47 -11.20
C ASP A 369 -1.46 20.90 -10.77
N THR A 370 -1.71 21.86 -11.67
CA THR A 370 -1.16 23.21 -11.59
C THR A 370 -1.80 24.08 -10.52
N HIS A 371 -3.09 23.87 -10.22
CA HIS A 371 -3.82 24.57 -9.17
C HIS A 371 -4.00 23.74 -7.89
N MET A 372 -3.95 22.39 -7.96
CA MET A 372 -4.17 21.54 -6.79
C MET A 372 -2.91 20.79 -6.30
N LYS A 373 -2.43 19.77 -7.02
CA LYS A 373 -1.36 18.87 -6.53
C LYS A 373 -0.02 19.60 -6.33
N ILE A 374 0.40 20.42 -7.28
CA ILE A 374 1.69 21.12 -7.25
C ILE A 374 1.77 22.15 -6.11
N PRO A 375 0.78 23.04 -5.90
CA PRO A 375 0.77 23.94 -4.74
C PRO A 375 0.77 23.22 -3.38
N ILE A 376 0.10 22.06 -3.28
CA ILE A 376 0.11 21.24 -2.06
C ILE A 376 1.48 20.58 -1.85
N LEU A 377 2.10 20.03 -2.89
CA LEU A 377 3.45 19.45 -2.84
C LEU A 377 4.49 20.49 -2.39
N GLN A 378 4.44 21.69 -2.95
CA GLN A 378 5.33 22.80 -2.55
C GLN A 378 5.07 23.23 -1.10
N ALA A 379 3.81 23.29 -0.65
CA ALA A 379 3.48 23.61 0.73
C ALA A 379 3.93 22.50 1.71
N ALA A 380 3.82 21.22 1.33
CA ALA A 380 4.33 20.09 2.08
C ALA A 380 5.85 20.14 2.22
N GLN A 381 6.58 20.38 1.12
CA GLN A 381 8.04 20.59 1.13
C GLN A 381 8.44 21.77 2.03
N ALA A 382 7.68 22.86 2.04
CA ALA A 382 7.99 24.05 2.83
C ALA A 382 7.81 23.87 4.36
N VAL A 383 6.96 22.93 4.81
CA VAL A 383 6.80 22.59 6.24
C VAL A 383 7.57 21.34 6.66
N ALA A 384 8.11 20.58 5.72
CA ALA A 384 8.87 19.36 5.97
C ALA A 384 10.26 19.66 6.53
N LYS A 385 10.64 18.98 7.61
CA LYS A 385 12.02 19.00 8.15
C LYS A 385 12.95 18.05 7.39
N ARG A 386 12.39 17.00 6.82
CA ARG A 386 13.11 15.94 6.07
C ARG A 386 12.85 16.13 4.57
N PRO A 387 13.81 15.86 3.67
CA PRO A 387 13.56 15.89 2.23
C PRO A 387 12.42 14.94 1.84
N LEU A 388 11.47 15.43 1.04
CA LEU A 388 10.37 14.61 0.53
C LEU A 388 10.82 13.87 -0.74
N SER A 389 10.73 12.54 -0.72
CA SER A 389 10.92 11.66 -1.86
C SER A 389 9.60 11.47 -2.60
N LEU A 390 9.41 12.21 -3.68
CA LEU A 390 8.24 12.06 -4.54
C LEU A 390 8.41 10.83 -5.43
N TYR A 391 7.37 10.03 -5.62
CA TYR A 391 7.33 9.03 -6.69
C TYR A 391 5.99 9.08 -7.45
N ALA A 392 5.98 8.66 -8.71
CA ALA A 392 4.79 8.77 -9.55
C ALA A 392 4.40 7.45 -10.23
N SER A 393 3.09 7.26 -10.39
CA SER A 393 2.49 6.11 -11.05
C SER A 393 1.40 6.58 -12.04
N PRO A 394 1.35 6.08 -13.29
CA PRO A 394 0.21 6.29 -14.19
C PRO A 394 -0.80 5.15 -14.09
N TRP A 395 -2.09 5.48 -14.10
CA TRP A 395 -3.17 4.47 -14.17
C TRP A 395 -3.50 4.08 -15.61
N THR A 396 -3.46 5.04 -16.53
CA THR A 396 -3.82 4.78 -17.93
C THR A 396 -3.05 5.71 -18.88
N SER A 397 -2.80 5.24 -20.10
CA SER A 397 -2.27 6.05 -21.20
C SER A 397 -3.40 6.78 -21.94
N PRO A 398 -3.10 7.80 -22.75
CA PRO A 398 -4.07 8.41 -23.64
C PRO A 398 -4.83 7.35 -24.46
N VAL A 399 -6.15 7.52 -24.62
CA VAL A 399 -7.03 6.47 -25.18
C VAL A 399 -6.64 6.04 -26.60
N TRP A 400 -6.08 6.95 -27.39
CA TRP A 400 -5.62 6.66 -28.75
C TRP A 400 -4.41 5.69 -28.79
N MET A 401 -3.67 5.53 -27.68
CA MET A 401 -2.62 4.53 -27.52
C MET A 401 -3.15 3.14 -27.15
N LYS A 402 -4.40 3.00 -26.69
CA LYS A 402 -4.93 1.77 -26.06
C LYS A 402 -5.70 0.88 -27.03
N THR A 403 -5.54 -0.44 -26.93
CA THR A 403 -6.20 -1.43 -27.81
C THR A 403 -7.73 -1.37 -27.77
N ASN A 404 -8.32 -0.97 -26.64
CA ASN A 404 -9.76 -0.80 -26.45
C ASN A 404 -10.31 0.61 -26.75
N GLY A 405 -9.44 1.61 -26.95
CA GLY A 405 -9.86 3.00 -27.17
C GLY A 405 -10.57 3.68 -25.98
N ALA A 406 -10.46 3.14 -24.76
CA ALA A 406 -11.14 3.64 -23.57
C ALA A 406 -10.20 3.66 -22.36
N MET A 407 -10.42 4.57 -21.39
CA MET A 407 -9.54 4.65 -20.20
C MET A 407 -9.71 3.47 -19.23
N THR A 408 -10.86 2.80 -19.27
CA THR A 408 -11.28 1.72 -18.36
C THR A 408 -11.53 0.40 -19.09
N GLY A 409 -11.69 -0.70 -18.36
CA GLY A 409 -11.86 -2.05 -18.91
C GLY A 409 -10.58 -2.63 -19.54
N ARG A 410 -10.65 -3.88 -20.02
CA ARG A 410 -9.48 -4.58 -20.60
C ARG A 410 -8.90 -3.78 -21.76
N GLY A 411 -7.62 -3.42 -21.66
CA GLY A 411 -6.97 -2.53 -22.63
C GLY A 411 -5.49 -2.31 -22.36
N THR A 412 -4.65 -2.91 -23.20
CA THR A 412 -3.18 -2.77 -23.26
C THR A 412 -2.76 -1.64 -24.22
N LEU A 413 -1.46 -1.34 -24.31
CA LEU A 413 -0.93 -0.51 -25.40
C LEU A 413 -1.10 -1.20 -26.76
N LYS A 414 -1.40 -0.42 -27.80
CA LYS A 414 -1.44 -0.90 -29.20
C LYS A 414 -0.05 -1.33 -29.68
N GLY A 415 -0.02 -2.33 -30.55
CA GLY A 415 1.20 -2.77 -31.23
C GLY A 415 2.11 -3.60 -30.33
N SER A 416 3.39 -3.26 -30.26
CA SER A 416 4.39 -4.04 -29.50
C SER A 416 5.55 -3.17 -29.00
N PRO A 417 6.23 -3.55 -27.90
CA PRO A 417 7.42 -2.85 -27.41
C PRO A 417 8.46 -2.57 -28.50
N GLY A 418 9.13 -1.43 -28.39
CA GLY A 418 9.99 -0.86 -29.41
C GLY A 418 9.25 -0.12 -30.53
N ASP A 419 7.91 -0.08 -30.57
CA ASP A 419 7.14 0.62 -31.60
C ASP A 419 6.77 2.08 -31.27
N LYS A 420 6.02 2.74 -32.18
CA LYS A 420 5.62 4.15 -32.00
C LYS A 420 4.71 4.40 -30.80
N TYR A 421 3.85 3.45 -30.39
CA TYR A 421 2.96 3.63 -29.24
C TYR A 421 3.74 3.51 -27.94
N HIS A 422 4.62 2.51 -27.85
CA HIS A 422 5.43 2.27 -26.66
C HIS A 422 6.49 3.37 -26.47
N ARG A 423 7.14 3.82 -27.55
CA ARG A 423 8.03 5.00 -27.51
C ARG A 423 7.28 6.27 -27.11
N ALA A 424 6.06 6.51 -27.62
CA ALA A 424 5.27 7.66 -27.22
C ALA A 424 4.85 7.60 -25.74
N TRP A 425 4.55 6.40 -25.23
CA TRP A 425 4.28 6.19 -23.80
C TRP A 425 5.54 6.42 -22.94
N ALA A 426 6.70 5.92 -23.35
CA ALA A 426 7.97 6.20 -22.67
C ALA A 426 8.33 7.71 -22.68
N LYS A 427 8.10 8.41 -23.80
CA LYS A 427 8.21 9.88 -23.87
C LYS A 427 7.24 10.60 -22.90
N TYR A 428 6.06 10.03 -22.63
CA TYR A 428 5.07 10.62 -21.72
C TYR A 428 5.57 10.67 -20.28
N PHE A 429 6.29 9.63 -19.82
CA PHE A 429 6.99 9.65 -18.51
C PHE A 429 8.03 10.77 -18.46
N VAL A 430 8.93 10.84 -19.45
CA VAL A 430 9.98 11.87 -19.51
C VAL A 430 9.35 13.27 -19.52
N ARG A 431 8.27 13.46 -20.29
CA ARG A 431 7.59 14.75 -20.38
C ARG A 431 6.87 15.15 -19.10
N PHE A 432 6.26 14.20 -18.38
CA PHE A 432 5.71 14.45 -17.04
C PHE A 432 6.79 14.95 -16.07
N LEU A 433 7.96 14.30 -16.06
CA LEU A 433 9.09 14.68 -15.23
C LEU A 433 9.65 16.06 -15.63
N ASP A 434 9.72 16.37 -16.94
CA ASP A 434 10.10 17.69 -17.45
C ASP A 434 9.14 18.80 -16.99
N GLU A 435 7.82 18.58 -17.08
CA GLU A 435 6.83 19.59 -16.69
C GLU A 435 6.85 19.83 -15.17
N TYR A 436 6.87 18.78 -14.34
CA TYR A 436 6.96 18.93 -12.88
C TYR A 436 8.28 19.59 -12.43
N ALA A 437 9.39 19.32 -13.12
CA ALA A 437 10.67 19.97 -12.84
C ALA A 437 10.61 21.50 -13.02
N LYS A 438 9.79 22.03 -13.95
CA LYS A 438 9.57 23.49 -14.10
C LYS A 438 8.91 24.12 -12.88
N HIS A 439 8.21 23.33 -12.07
CA HIS A 439 7.62 23.74 -10.79
C HIS A 439 8.53 23.46 -9.59
N ASN A 440 9.82 23.17 -9.83
CA ASN A 440 10.83 22.78 -8.82
C ASN A 440 10.48 21.49 -8.06
N LEU A 441 9.70 20.58 -8.67
CA LEU A 441 9.38 19.28 -8.11
C LEU A 441 10.13 18.18 -8.86
N THR A 442 11.07 17.53 -8.17
CA THR A 442 11.86 16.41 -8.68
C THR A 442 11.39 15.09 -8.07
N PHE A 443 11.39 14.03 -8.87
CA PHE A 443 11.00 12.69 -8.43
C PHE A 443 12.20 11.85 -8.02
N TRP A 444 12.04 11.06 -6.97
CA TRP A 444 12.96 9.99 -6.58
C TRP A 444 12.73 8.74 -7.45
N ALA A 445 11.47 8.40 -7.74
CA ALA A 445 11.12 7.20 -8.50
C ALA A 445 9.89 7.37 -9.40
N VAL A 446 9.72 6.45 -10.35
CA VAL A 446 8.46 6.21 -11.07
C VAL A 446 8.15 4.72 -11.07
N THR A 447 6.87 4.35 -11.12
CA THR A 447 6.45 2.95 -11.35
C THR A 447 6.11 2.75 -12.82
N ALA A 448 6.28 1.53 -13.34
CA ALA A 448 6.00 1.22 -14.74
C ALA A 448 4.51 1.36 -15.14
N GLY A 449 3.61 1.38 -14.15
CA GLY A 449 2.15 1.50 -14.28
C GLY A 449 1.47 1.01 -13.01
N ASN A 450 0.40 1.70 -12.58
CA ASN A 450 -0.41 1.32 -11.42
C ASN A 450 -1.29 0.11 -11.76
N GLU A 451 -1.22 -0.96 -10.95
CA GLU A 451 -2.00 -2.20 -11.09
C GLU A 451 -2.07 -2.73 -12.54
N PRO A 452 -0.94 -3.09 -13.18
CA PRO A 452 -0.91 -3.61 -14.56
C PRO A 452 -1.84 -4.81 -14.79
N THR A 453 -2.18 -5.60 -13.76
CA THR A 453 -3.14 -6.70 -13.88
C THR A 453 -4.58 -6.21 -14.06
N ALA A 454 -4.92 -5.02 -13.56
CA ALA A 454 -6.25 -4.43 -13.68
C ALA A 454 -6.68 -4.25 -15.14
N GLY A 455 -5.76 -3.84 -16.00
CA GLY A 455 -6.02 -3.63 -17.42
C GLY A 455 -6.15 -4.92 -18.24
N GLU A 456 -5.99 -6.09 -17.61
CA GLU A 456 -6.37 -7.39 -18.17
C GLU A 456 -7.81 -7.80 -17.77
N ILE A 457 -8.50 -7.04 -16.92
CA ILE A 457 -9.85 -7.39 -16.44
C ILE A 457 -10.91 -6.77 -17.36
N VAL A 458 -11.75 -7.59 -17.99
CA VAL A 458 -12.71 -7.19 -19.05
C VAL A 458 -13.53 -5.95 -18.67
N PHE A 459 -14.13 -5.97 -17.48
CA PHE A 459 -15.00 -4.91 -16.98
C PHE A 459 -14.37 -4.17 -15.77
N TYR A 460 -13.06 -3.89 -15.82
CA TYR A 460 -12.43 -3.09 -14.77
C TYR A 460 -13.06 -1.68 -14.70
N PRO A 461 -13.51 -1.21 -13.53
CA PRO A 461 -14.47 -0.11 -13.44
C PRO A 461 -13.86 1.31 -13.56
N PHE A 462 -12.54 1.45 -13.45
CA PHE A 462 -11.85 2.75 -13.51
C PHE A 462 -10.56 2.69 -14.34
N GLN A 463 -9.76 3.75 -14.33
CA GLN A 463 -8.58 3.89 -15.17
C GLN A 463 -7.59 2.75 -14.94
N CYS A 464 -7.18 2.05 -16.01
CA CYS A 464 -6.21 0.96 -15.96
C CYS A 464 -5.50 0.80 -17.31
N LEU A 465 -4.27 0.28 -17.32
CA LEU A 465 -3.52 -0.08 -18.52
C LEU A 465 -2.89 -1.46 -18.35
N GLY A 466 -3.31 -2.39 -19.22
CA GLY A 466 -2.92 -3.79 -19.12
C GLY A 466 -1.47 -4.02 -19.54
N PHE A 467 -0.76 -4.80 -18.75
CA PHE A 467 0.51 -5.43 -19.13
C PHE A 467 0.55 -6.85 -18.56
N SER A 468 1.02 -7.82 -19.35
CA SER A 468 1.59 -9.06 -18.79
C SER A 468 2.99 -8.76 -18.21
N PRO A 469 3.58 -9.63 -17.37
CA PRO A 469 4.94 -9.43 -16.91
C PRO A 469 5.97 -9.42 -18.06
N GLU A 470 5.75 -10.21 -19.12
CA GLU A 470 6.57 -10.18 -20.34
C GLU A 470 6.42 -8.85 -21.08
N HIS A 471 5.21 -8.32 -21.17
CA HIS A 471 4.95 -7.01 -21.80
C HIS A 471 5.59 -5.88 -20.99
N GLN A 472 5.50 -5.91 -19.65
CA GLN A 472 6.18 -4.94 -18.78
C GLN A 472 7.70 -5.04 -18.93
N ARG A 473 8.28 -6.25 -18.94
CA ARG A 473 9.71 -6.49 -19.20
C ARG A 473 10.14 -5.85 -20.53
N ASP A 474 9.46 -6.17 -21.61
CA ASP A 474 9.84 -5.76 -22.96
C ASP A 474 9.68 -4.25 -23.16
N PHE A 475 8.63 -3.65 -22.60
CA PHE A 475 8.43 -2.19 -22.57
C PHE A 475 9.56 -1.47 -21.79
N ILE A 476 10.01 -2.03 -20.65
CA ILE A 476 11.12 -1.48 -19.89
C ILE A 476 12.44 -1.60 -20.67
N ALA A 477 12.74 -2.77 -21.21
CA ALA A 477 13.97 -3.04 -21.93
C ALA A 477 14.12 -2.21 -23.22
N GLN A 478 13.03 -2.02 -23.98
CA GLN A 478 13.06 -1.42 -25.32
C GLN A 478 12.70 0.08 -25.35
N ASP A 479 11.87 0.55 -24.42
CA ASP A 479 11.30 1.91 -24.48
C ASP A 479 11.55 2.73 -23.20
N LEU A 480 10.99 2.31 -22.05
CA LEU A 480 10.97 3.16 -20.84
C LEU A 480 12.35 3.33 -20.20
N GLY A 481 13.11 2.24 -20.03
CA GLY A 481 14.47 2.27 -19.51
C GLY A 481 15.40 3.15 -20.37
N PRO A 482 15.50 2.89 -21.68
CA PRO A 482 16.25 3.74 -22.61
C PRO A 482 15.80 5.21 -22.63
N ALA A 483 14.49 5.49 -22.54
CA ALA A 483 13.98 6.87 -22.53
C ALA A 483 14.38 7.62 -21.26
N LEU A 484 14.25 7.00 -20.09
CA LEU A 484 14.67 7.58 -18.81
C LEU A 484 16.20 7.79 -18.78
N ALA A 485 16.98 6.77 -19.18
CA ALA A 485 18.45 6.82 -19.17
C ALA A 485 19.04 7.90 -20.10
N ASN A 486 18.39 8.16 -21.25
CA ASN A 486 18.80 9.20 -22.20
C ASN A 486 18.27 10.61 -21.87
N SER A 487 17.45 10.75 -20.82
CA SER A 487 16.90 12.04 -20.37
C SER A 487 17.76 12.71 -19.28
N SER A 488 17.40 13.94 -18.90
CA SER A 488 17.89 14.59 -17.67
C SER A 488 17.53 13.82 -16.39
N HIS A 489 16.52 12.95 -16.45
CA HIS A 489 15.93 12.24 -15.31
C HIS A 489 16.51 10.84 -15.10
N ARG A 490 17.66 10.51 -15.72
CA ARG A 490 18.36 9.21 -15.60
C ARG A 490 18.75 8.75 -14.18
N HIS A 491 18.47 9.56 -13.16
CA HIS A 491 18.70 9.27 -11.74
C HIS A 491 17.41 8.84 -11.02
N VAL A 492 16.24 9.02 -11.66
CA VAL A 492 14.94 8.57 -11.16
C VAL A 492 14.92 7.04 -11.18
N GLN A 493 14.58 6.44 -10.04
CA GLN A 493 14.52 4.99 -9.87
C GLN A 493 13.28 4.43 -10.58
N LEU A 494 13.39 3.25 -11.19
CA LEU A 494 12.25 2.58 -11.83
C LEU A 494 11.76 1.41 -10.96
N ILE A 495 10.46 1.41 -10.70
CA ILE A 495 9.78 0.41 -9.87
C ILE A 495 8.85 -0.44 -10.75
N ILE A 496 8.97 -1.76 -10.65
CA ILE A 496 8.10 -2.71 -11.38
C ILE A 496 6.95 -3.22 -10.50
N LEU A 497 6.04 -3.98 -11.11
CA LEU A 497 4.79 -4.46 -10.51
C LEU A 497 3.83 -3.32 -10.15
N ASP A 498 3.96 -2.68 -8.98
CA ASP A 498 3.02 -1.67 -8.44
C ASP A 498 1.57 -2.21 -8.40
N ASP A 499 1.45 -3.44 -7.86
CA ASP A 499 0.23 -4.26 -7.83
C ASP A 499 0.28 -5.23 -6.62
N GLN A 500 -0.75 -6.06 -6.45
CA GLN A 500 -0.91 -6.96 -5.31
C GLN A 500 0.27 -7.92 -5.16
N ARG A 501 0.78 -8.10 -3.93
CA ARG A 501 1.93 -9.00 -3.67
C ARG A 501 1.69 -10.48 -4.02
N VAL A 502 0.45 -10.91 -4.26
CA VAL A 502 0.12 -12.27 -4.74
C VAL A 502 0.67 -12.57 -6.15
N MET A 503 1.11 -11.54 -6.87
CA MET A 503 1.77 -11.65 -8.17
C MET A 503 3.27 -12.03 -8.06
N LEU A 504 3.81 -12.02 -6.85
CA LEU A 504 5.19 -12.40 -6.53
C LEU A 504 5.29 -13.87 -6.07
N PRO A 505 6.41 -14.56 -6.36
CA PRO A 505 7.61 -14.06 -7.02
C PRO A 505 7.55 -14.03 -8.56
N TYR A 506 6.53 -14.63 -9.18
CA TYR A 506 6.47 -14.86 -10.64
C TYR A 506 6.72 -13.60 -11.48
N TRP A 507 6.09 -12.47 -11.14
CA TRP A 507 6.27 -11.22 -11.89
C TRP A 507 7.72 -10.71 -11.84
N ALA A 508 8.35 -10.80 -10.66
CA ALA A 508 9.76 -10.44 -10.50
C ALA A 508 10.66 -11.39 -11.28
N GLU A 509 10.36 -12.69 -11.29
CA GLU A 509 11.14 -13.67 -12.07
C GLU A 509 11.11 -13.40 -13.57
N VAL A 510 9.94 -13.11 -14.15
CA VAL A 510 9.82 -12.86 -15.59
C VAL A 510 10.55 -11.59 -16.01
N VAL A 511 10.49 -10.54 -15.18
CA VAL A 511 11.07 -9.22 -15.51
C VAL A 511 12.56 -9.15 -15.18
N LEU A 512 12.99 -9.63 -14.01
CA LEU A 512 14.37 -9.46 -13.51
C LEU A 512 15.35 -10.53 -13.98
N LYS A 513 14.88 -11.66 -14.56
CA LYS A 513 15.77 -12.63 -15.23
C LYS A 513 16.23 -12.16 -16.62
N ASP A 514 15.62 -11.12 -17.17
CA ASP A 514 16.12 -10.47 -18.39
C ASP A 514 17.15 -9.39 -18.02
N PRO A 515 18.42 -9.51 -18.48
CA PRO A 515 19.49 -8.62 -18.06
C PRO A 515 19.34 -7.19 -18.62
N VAL A 516 18.60 -6.99 -19.72
CA VAL A 516 18.37 -5.66 -20.29
C VAL A 516 17.32 -4.94 -19.47
N ALA A 517 16.16 -5.58 -19.20
CA ALA A 517 15.13 -5.00 -18.35
C ALA A 517 15.67 -4.73 -16.93
N ALA A 518 16.32 -5.73 -16.32
CA ALA A 518 16.92 -5.67 -14.99
C ALA A 518 17.86 -4.47 -14.81
N SER A 519 18.67 -4.14 -15.84
CA SER A 519 19.65 -3.04 -15.77
C SER A 519 19.05 -1.65 -15.55
N TYR A 520 17.74 -1.47 -15.81
CA TYR A 520 17.02 -0.22 -15.60
C TYR A 520 16.19 -0.20 -14.31
N ILE A 521 16.01 -1.35 -13.63
CA ILE A 521 15.06 -1.51 -12.53
C ILE A 521 15.77 -1.38 -11.19
N SER A 522 15.15 -0.66 -10.25
CA SER A 522 15.69 -0.41 -8.92
C SER A 522 14.94 -1.18 -7.82
N GLY A 523 13.65 -1.48 -8.04
CA GLY A 523 12.81 -2.11 -7.03
C GLY A 523 11.44 -2.57 -7.54
N ILE A 524 10.65 -3.09 -6.60
CA ILE A 524 9.35 -3.73 -6.84
C ILE A 524 8.32 -3.08 -5.92
N GLY A 525 7.23 -2.56 -6.51
CA GLY A 525 6.09 -1.97 -5.81
C GLY A 525 5.04 -3.02 -5.47
N ILE A 526 4.49 -2.98 -4.26
CA ILE A 526 3.46 -3.92 -3.79
C ILE A 526 2.25 -3.24 -3.14
N HIS A 527 1.06 -3.75 -3.46
CA HIS A 527 -0.23 -3.37 -2.89
C HIS A 527 -0.77 -4.47 -1.96
N TRP A 528 -1.64 -4.10 -1.01
CA TRP A 528 -2.05 -4.96 0.11
C TRP A 528 -3.43 -5.64 -0.02
N TYR A 529 -4.22 -5.33 -1.06
CA TYR A 529 -5.67 -5.59 -1.05
C TYR A 529 -6.06 -7.07 -1.21
N LEU A 530 -5.10 -7.93 -1.58
CA LEU A 530 -5.25 -9.38 -1.67
C LEU A 530 -4.38 -10.15 -0.67
N ASP A 531 -3.89 -9.49 0.39
CA ASP A 531 -2.99 -10.08 1.39
C ASP A 531 -3.52 -11.38 2.03
N PHE A 532 -4.84 -11.52 2.12
CA PHE A 532 -5.50 -12.69 2.70
C PHE A 532 -5.42 -13.96 1.82
N LEU A 533 -5.01 -13.85 0.55
CA LEU A 533 -4.92 -14.99 -0.37
C LEU A 533 -3.61 -15.78 -0.25
N ALA A 534 -2.52 -15.15 0.20
CA ALA A 534 -1.20 -15.77 0.26
C ALA A 534 -0.42 -15.35 1.52
N PRO A 535 0.25 -16.28 2.23
CA PRO A 535 1.22 -15.94 3.28
C PRO A 535 2.31 -14.98 2.76
N ILE A 536 2.76 -14.08 3.62
CA ILE A 536 3.78 -13.08 3.27
C ILE A 536 5.12 -13.73 2.90
N ASP A 537 5.49 -14.83 3.56
CA ASP A 537 6.72 -15.59 3.29
C ASP A 537 6.79 -16.12 1.86
N LEU A 538 5.66 -16.59 1.31
CA LEU A 538 5.58 -17.16 -0.03
C LEU A 538 5.59 -16.09 -1.14
N THR A 539 5.58 -14.81 -0.78
CA THR A 539 5.53 -13.69 -1.73
C THR A 539 6.74 -12.79 -1.57
N LEU A 540 6.86 -12.06 -0.46
CA LEU A 540 7.91 -11.05 -0.26
C LEU A 540 9.25 -11.68 0.09
N SER A 541 9.26 -12.62 1.03
CA SER A 541 10.51 -13.23 1.52
C SER A 541 11.20 -14.06 0.44
N ILE A 542 10.45 -14.89 -0.31
CA ILE A 542 11.00 -15.59 -1.48
C ILE A 542 11.51 -14.59 -2.54
N THR A 543 10.76 -13.53 -2.85
CA THR A 543 11.20 -12.52 -3.85
C THR A 543 12.52 -11.86 -3.43
N HIS A 544 12.65 -11.47 -2.16
CA HIS A 544 13.90 -10.90 -1.67
C HIS A 544 15.06 -11.91 -1.69
N HIS A 545 14.81 -13.19 -1.39
CA HIS A 545 15.86 -14.22 -1.46
C HIS A 545 16.30 -14.53 -2.90
N LEU A 546 15.41 -14.39 -3.89
CA LEU A 546 15.73 -14.54 -5.32
C LEU A 546 16.41 -13.29 -5.90
N PHE A 547 16.01 -12.09 -5.45
CA PHE A 547 16.40 -10.80 -6.02
C PHE A 547 16.82 -9.79 -4.91
N PRO A 548 17.87 -10.08 -4.12
CA PRO A 548 18.18 -9.31 -2.91
C PRO A 548 18.65 -7.88 -3.15
N ASP A 549 19.18 -7.59 -4.34
CA ASP A 549 19.70 -6.27 -4.71
C ASP A 549 18.59 -5.25 -5.09
N TYR A 550 17.35 -5.72 -5.27
CA TYR A 550 16.20 -4.89 -5.64
C TYR A 550 15.35 -4.59 -4.41
N PHE A 551 15.03 -3.32 -4.17
CA PHE A 551 14.23 -2.97 -2.99
C PHE A 551 12.77 -3.36 -3.17
N LEU A 552 12.13 -3.84 -2.10
CA LEU A 552 10.68 -3.96 -2.02
C LEU A 552 10.10 -2.68 -1.39
N LEU A 553 9.03 -2.12 -1.96
CA LEU A 553 8.34 -0.94 -1.45
C LEU A 553 6.82 -1.19 -1.45
N SER A 554 6.16 -1.01 -0.31
CA SER A 554 4.69 -0.96 -0.31
C SER A 554 4.24 0.41 -0.79
N THR A 555 3.67 0.43 -2.00
CA THR A 555 3.38 1.65 -2.77
C THR A 555 1.95 2.14 -2.63
N GLU A 556 1.04 1.31 -2.11
CA GLU A 556 -0.35 1.65 -1.83
C GLU A 556 -0.97 0.69 -0.80
N ALA A 557 -1.77 1.24 0.11
CA ALA A 557 -2.68 0.50 0.98
C ALA A 557 -3.86 1.38 1.45
N SER A 558 -5.06 0.80 1.57
CA SER A 558 -6.25 1.47 2.13
C SER A 558 -7.30 0.48 2.66
N THR A 559 -8.05 0.90 3.70
CA THR A 559 -9.18 0.16 4.30
C THR A 559 -10.53 0.67 3.81
N GLY A 560 -11.60 -0.12 3.92
CA GLY A 560 -12.92 0.24 3.36
C GLY A 560 -13.06 -0.02 1.86
N SER A 561 -12.04 -0.61 1.23
CA SER A 561 -12.02 -1.02 -0.18
C SER A 561 -12.88 -2.25 -0.48
N TYR A 562 -13.01 -3.18 0.47
CA TYR A 562 -13.90 -4.35 0.35
C TYR A 562 -15.38 -3.96 0.34
N PHE A 563 -16.19 -4.63 -0.49
CA PHE A 563 -17.60 -4.27 -0.69
C PHE A 563 -18.51 -4.48 0.54
N TRP A 564 -18.03 -5.23 1.53
CA TRP A 564 -18.73 -5.49 2.80
C TRP A 564 -18.25 -4.61 3.96
N GLU A 565 -17.15 -3.87 3.78
CA GLU A 565 -16.70 -2.91 4.79
C GLU A 565 -17.45 -1.56 4.60
N PRO A 566 -17.79 -0.84 5.68
CA PRO A 566 -18.16 0.58 5.60
C PRO A 566 -17.01 1.38 4.97
N ARG A 567 -17.32 2.50 4.32
CA ARG A 567 -16.29 3.29 3.60
C ARG A 567 -15.40 4.04 4.56
N VAL A 568 -15.92 5.05 5.23
CA VAL A 568 -15.27 5.76 6.35
C VAL A 568 -15.79 5.22 7.68
N VAL A 569 -14.90 5.05 8.67
CA VAL A 569 -15.25 4.72 10.07
C VAL A 569 -14.49 5.64 11.01
N LEU A 570 -15.13 6.74 11.42
CA LEU A 570 -14.51 7.73 12.31
C LEU A 570 -14.21 7.13 13.69
N GLY A 571 -12.94 6.99 14.02
CA GLY A 571 -12.48 6.41 15.29
C GLY A 571 -12.26 4.89 15.24
N GLY A 572 -12.29 4.28 14.06
CA GLY A 572 -12.13 2.83 13.89
C GLY A 572 -10.74 2.31 14.29
N TRP A 573 -10.55 1.91 15.55
CA TRP A 573 -9.27 1.40 16.06
C TRP A 573 -8.74 0.19 15.29
N GLU A 574 -9.61 -0.72 14.87
CA GLU A 574 -9.24 -1.90 14.08
C GLU A 574 -8.54 -1.51 12.77
N ARG A 575 -8.89 -0.37 12.16
CA ARG A 575 -8.24 0.12 10.95
C ARG A 575 -6.82 0.60 11.23
N GLY A 576 -6.61 1.32 12.32
CA GLY A 576 -5.25 1.65 12.80
C GLY A 576 -4.43 0.39 13.07
N SER A 577 -5.01 -0.59 13.78
CA SER A 577 -4.40 -1.89 14.05
C SER A 577 -4.02 -2.64 12.78
N LYS A 578 -4.88 -2.67 11.74
CA LYS A 578 -4.59 -3.23 10.41
C LYS A 578 -3.39 -2.54 9.74
N TYR A 579 -3.29 -1.21 9.80
CA TYR A 579 -2.15 -0.46 9.23
C TYR A 579 -0.84 -0.84 9.93
N SER A 580 -0.77 -0.75 11.26
CA SER A 580 0.46 -1.09 12.00
C SER A 580 0.85 -2.56 11.87
N HIS A 581 -0.14 -3.46 11.80
CA HIS A 581 0.09 -4.88 11.52
C HIS A 581 0.71 -5.08 10.13
N SER A 582 0.17 -4.43 9.10
CA SER A 582 0.71 -4.48 7.75
C SER A 582 2.13 -3.91 7.70
N ILE A 583 2.37 -2.74 8.32
CA ILE A 583 3.68 -2.10 8.35
C ILE A 583 4.73 -2.99 9.04
N LEU A 584 4.43 -3.54 10.23
CA LEU A 584 5.32 -4.49 10.91
C LEU A 584 5.56 -5.77 10.09
N SER A 585 4.51 -6.32 9.47
CA SER A 585 4.63 -7.50 8.60
C SER A 585 5.52 -7.23 7.39
N ASN A 586 5.35 -6.08 6.73
CA ASN A 586 6.14 -5.66 5.58
C ASN A 586 7.61 -5.40 5.98
N LEU A 587 7.84 -4.61 7.03
CA LEU A 587 9.19 -4.31 7.53
C LEU A 587 9.92 -5.58 8.02
N ASN A 588 9.20 -6.55 8.59
CA ASN A 588 9.81 -7.83 8.98
C ASN A 588 10.15 -8.76 7.79
N ASN A 589 9.59 -8.48 6.60
CA ASN A 589 9.82 -9.23 5.36
C ASN A 589 10.46 -8.34 4.27
N TYR A 590 11.54 -7.66 4.65
CA TYR A 590 12.48 -6.93 3.78
C TYR A 590 11.94 -5.69 3.03
N VAL A 591 10.69 -5.28 3.26
CA VAL A 591 10.15 -4.06 2.64
C VAL A 591 10.81 -2.82 3.23
N THR A 592 11.17 -1.89 2.35
CA THR A 592 11.96 -0.68 2.68
C THR A 592 11.11 0.54 3.02
N GLY A 593 9.83 0.56 2.68
CA GLY A 593 8.93 1.66 3.01
C GLY A 593 7.48 1.31 2.77
N TRP A 594 6.58 2.14 3.28
CA TRP A 594 5.14 1.89 3.24
C TRP A 594 4.38 3.19 3.00
N THR A 595 3.49 3.19 2.01
CA THR A 595 2.79 4.39 1.55
C THR A 595 1.28 4.17 1.60
N ASP A 596 0.62 5.04 2.36
CA ASP A 596 -0.83 5.16 2.45
C ASP A 596 -1.45 5.59 1.09
N TRP A 597 -2.75 5.37 0.95
CA TRP A 597 -3.48 5.84 -0.21
C TRP A 597 -3.79 7.34 -0.14
N ASN A 598 -5.06 7.75 -0.09
CA ASN A 598 -5.40 9.17 -0.10
C ASN A 598 -5.00 9.83 1.24
N LEU A 599 -4.14 10.85 1.21
CA LEU A 599 -3.76 11.62 2.42
C LEU A 599 -4.95 12.26 3.13
N ALA A 600 -6.03 12.58 2.41
CA ALA A 600 -7.28 13.05 2.97
C ALA A 600 -8.46 12.61 2.09
N LEU A 601 -9.61 12.34 2.69
CA LEU A 601 -10.89 12.11 2.00
C LEU A 601 -12.01 12.88 2.72
N ASP A 602 -13.17 13.00 2.07
CA ASP A 602 -14.38 13.53 2.72
C ASP A 602 -15.05 12.49 3.64
N MET A 603 -16.15 12.90 4.27
CA MET A 603 -16.97 12.05 5.15
C MET A 603 -17.61 10.83 4.46
N GLU A 604 -17.70 10.78 3.12
CA GLU A 604 -18.17 9.62 2.35
C GLU A 604 -17.04 8.66 1.95
N GLY A 605 -15.79 9.15 1.97
CA GLY A 605 -14.61 8.42 1.48
C GLY A 605 -14.26 8.77 0.04
N GLY A 606 -14.57 10.00 -0.40
CA GLY A 606 -14.36 10.52 -1.74
C GLY A 606 -13.69 11.91 -1.79
N PRO A 607 -13.84 12.64 -2.90
CA PRO A 607 -14.61 12.27 -4.08
C PRO A 607 -13.95 11.15 -4.91
N ASN A 608 -14.76 10.35 -5.60
CA ASN A 608 -14.29 9.27 -6.49
C ASN A 608 -15.32 9.08 -7.61
N TRP A 609 -14.96 9.33 -8.87
CA TRP A 609 -15.91 9.32 -9.99
C TRP A 609 -16.53 7.92 -10.23
N SER A 610 -15.78 6.86 -9.90
CA SER A 610 -16.22 5.47 -10.02
C SER A 610 -16.96 4.96 -8.77
N LYS A 611 -17.18 5.82 -7.75
CA LYS A 611 -17.78 5.48 -6.44
C LYS A 611 -17.04 4.35 -5.68
N ASN A 612 -15.74 4.19 -5.94
CA ASN A 612 -14.85 3.24 -5.28
C ASN A 612 -14.30 3.82 -3.96
N TYR A 613 -15.20 4.35 -3.12
CA TYR A 613 -14.85 5.04 -1.86
C TYR A 613 -14.10 4.13 -0.87
N VAL A 614 -13.25 4.72 -0.05
CA VAL A 614 -12.41 4.06 0.98
C VAL A 614 -12.24 4.97 2.21
N ASP A 615 -11.54 4.51 3.26
CA ASP A 615 -11.12 5.35 4.40
C ASP A 615 -9.75 6.00 4.14
N SER A 616 -9.46 7.06 4.89
CA SER A 616 -8.17 7.77 4.88
C SER A 616 -7.73 8.07 6.32
N PRO A 617 -6.43 8.16 6.64
CA PRO A 617 -5.98 8.59 7.96
C PRO A 617 -6.44 10.00 8.38
N VAL A 618 -6.87 10.85 7.44
CA VAL A 618 -7.53 12.14 7.72
C VAL A 618 -8.85 12.27 6.95
N ILE A 619 -9.92 12.59 7.66
CA ILE A 619 -11.25 12.82 7.08
C ILE A 619 -11.62 14.30 7.19
N VAL A 620 -12.04 14.93 6.10
CA VAL A 620 -12.37 16.36 6.02
C VAL A 620 -13.89 16.56 6.05
N ASP A 621 -14.32 17.49 6.90
CA ASP A 621 -15.68 18.01 6.99
C ASP A 621 -15.65 19.50 6.65
N SER A 622 -15.65 19.77 5.35
CA SER A 622 -15.57 21.12 4.78
C SER A 622 -16.72 22.03 5.22
N SER A 623 -17.88 21.45 5.57
CA SER A 623 -19.05 22.18 6.09
C SER A 623 -18.78 22.85 7.44
N LYS A 624 -17.77 22.38 8.18
CA LYS A 624 -17.38 22.88 9.51
C LYS A 624 -15.99 23.53 9.54
N ASP A 625 -15.25 23.53 8.43
CA ASP A 625 -13.80 23.84 8.38
C ASP A 625 -12.99 23.00 9.40
N VAL A 626 -13.32 21.71 9.49
CA VAL A 626 -12.73 20.74 10.41
C VAL A 626 -12.20 19.53 9.65
N PHE A 627 -11.11 18.95 10.15
CA PHE A 627 -10.66 17.61 9.77
C PHE A 627 -10.43 16.73 11.00
N TYR A 628 -10.61 15.42 10.82
CA TYR A 628 -10.50 14.41 11.87
C TYR A 628 -9.31 13.51 11.59
N LYS A 629 -8.34 13.49 12.51
CA LYS A 629 -7.21 12.54 12.48
C LYS A 629 -7.68 11.21 13.05
N GLN A 630 -7.73 10.19 12.19
CA GLN A 630 -8.17 8.83 12.50
C GLN A 630 -7.13 8.07 13.32
N PRO A 631 -7.48 6.95 14.01
CA PRO A 631 -6.50 6.07 14.62
C PRO A 631 -5.37 5.65 13.65
N MET A 632 -5.68 5.43 12.36
CA MET A 632 -4.70 5.13 11.31
C MET A 632 -3.55 6.15 11.25
N PHE A 633 -3.83 7.45 11.41
CA PHE A 633 -2.81 8.51 11.41
C PHE A 633 -1.79 8.31 12.54
N TYR A 634 -2.25 7.96 13.74
CA TYR A 634 -1.38 7.74 14.90
C TYR A 634 -0.60 6.44 14.78
N HIS A 635 -1.24 5.37 14.30
CA HIS A 635 -0.56 4.10 14.00
C HIS A 635 0.55 4.27 12.95
N LEU A 636 0.32 5.06 11.90
CA LEU A 636 1.36 5.48 10.95
C LEU A 636 2.46 6.35 11.60
N GLY A 637 2.06 7.23 12.51
CA GLY A 637 2.95 8.07 13.31
C GLY A 637 3.96 7.30 14.16
N HIS A 638 3.59 6.12 14.67
CA HIS A 638 4.48 5.22 15.42
C HIS A 638 5.66 4.69 14.60
N PHE A 639 5.62 4.79 13.27
CA PHE A 639 6.73 4.43 12.36
C PHE A 639 7.38 5.69 11.76
N SER A 640 6.60 6.48 11.01
CA SER A 640 7.06 7.66 10.24
C SER A 640 7.86 8.67 11.07
N LYS A 641 7.35 9.03 12.26
CA LYS A 641 8.02 10.00 13.12
C LYS A 641 9.35 9.48 13.66
N PHE A 642 9.41 8.22 14.07
CA PHE A 642 10.53 7.68 14.85
C PHE A 642 11.58 6.95 14.01
N ILE A 643 11.23 6.49 12.80
CA ILE A 643 12.09 5.75 11.89
C ILE A 643 12.39 6.64 10.65
N PRO A 644 13.36 7.57 10.75
CA PRO A 644 13.80 8.38 9.60
C PRO A 644 14.44 7.53 8.50
N GLU A 645 14.51 8.10 7.29
CA GLU A 645 15.22 7.51 6.15
C GLU A 645 16.66 7.12 6.51
N GLY A 646 17.09 5.95 6.04
CA GLY A 646 18.41 5.38 6.33
C GLY A 646 18.47 4.54 7.62
N SER A 647 17.43 4.56 8.47
CA SER A 647 17.29 3.64 9.60
C SER A 647 17.39 2.18 9.12
N GLN A 648 18.16 1.34 9.80
CA GLN A 648 18.35 -0.06 9.41
C GLN A 648 17.59 -1.00 10.36
N ARG A 649 16.79 -1.93 9.84
CA ARG A 649 16.17 -2.97 10.68
C ARG A 649 17.26 -3.88 11.26
N VAL A 650 17.15 -4.18 12.54
CA VAL A 650 18.08 -5.05 13.28
C VAL A 650 17.37 -6.27 13.88
N GLY A 651 18.15 -7.25 14.35
CA GLY A 651 17.63 -8.46 14.98
C GLY A 651 16.92 -8.19 16.31
N LEU A 652 15.90 -9.00 16.58
CA LEU A 652 15.22 -9.03 17.87
C LEU A 652 14.90 -10.49 18.24
N ALA A 653 15.62 -11.04 19.21
CA ALA A 653 15.45 -12.41 19.67
C ALA A 653 14.35 -12.48 20.73
N VAL A 654 13.39 -13.39 20.56
CA VAL A 654 12.27 -13.60 21.49
C VAL A 654 12.60 -14.75 22.43
N SER A 655 12.57 -14.52 23.74
CA SER A 655 12.95 -15.50 24.77
C SER A 655 12.15 -16.80 24.74
N LYS A 656 10.84 -16.69 24.47
CA LYS A 656 9.86 -17.77 24.55
C LYS A 656 8.64 -17.40 23.71
N LYS A 657 8.24 -18.27 22.78
CA LYS A 657 6.98 -18.10 22.04
C LYS A 657 5.80 -18.27 23.00
N CYS A 658 5.14 -17.18 23.38
CA CYS A 658 3.91 -17.22 24.17
C CYS A 658 2.70 -17.08 23.24
N HIS A 659 1.98 -18.18 22.99
CA HIS A 659 0.76 -18.20 22.16
C HIS A 659 -0.43 -17.36 22.69
N ARG A 660 -0.28 -16.71 23.86
CA ARG A 660 -1.28 -15.80 24.47
C ARG A 660 -0.72 -14.38 24.73
N CYS A 661 0.53 -14.13 24.34
CA CYS A 661 1.26 -12.88 24.56
C CYS A 661 1.86 -12.37 23.24
N ASP A 662 1.20 -12.68 22.11
CA ASP A 662 1.77 -12.51 20.77
C ASP A 662 1.78 -11.01 20.40
N LEU A 663 2.89 -10.35 20.71
CA LEU A 663 3.14 -8.95 20.37
C LEU A 663 3.88 -8.89 19.03
N GLU A 664 3.34 -8.08 18.12
CA GLU A 664 4.01 -7.82 16.85
C GLU A 664 5.05 -6.70 17.05
N HIS A 665 6.28 -6.90 16.56
CA HIS A 665 7.39 -5.99 16.88
C HIS A 665 8.47 -5.92 15.80
N SER A 666 9.16 -4.78 15.73
CA SER A 666 10.36 -4.58 14.91
C SER A 666 11.30 -3.56 15.57
N ALA A 667 12.61 -3.80 15.49
CA ALA A 667 13.64 -2.91 16.00
C ALA A 667 14.50 -2.32 14.86
N PHE A 668 14.94 -1.07 15.03
CA PHE A 668 15.70 -0.32 14.04
C PHE A 668 16.83 0.48 14.70
N LEU A 669 18.00 0.50 14.05
CA LEU A 669 19.09 1.42 14.39
C LEU A 669 19.00 2.64 13.45
N ARG A 670 18.83 3.83 14.02
CA ARG A 670 18.75 5.09 13.28
C ARG A 670 20.13 5.58 12.82
N PRO A 671 20.23 6.45 11.80
CA PRO A 671 21.49 7.07 11.39
C PRO A 671 22.18 7.92 12.47
N ASP A 672 21.44 8.38 13.48
CA ASP A 672 21.96 9.14 14.63
C ASP A 672 22.38 8.25 15.81
N GLY A 673 22.43 6.92 15.63
CA GLY A 673 22.86 5.96 16.64
C GLY A 673 21.79 5.63 17.70
N ALA A 674 20.59 6.19 17.63
CA ALA A 674 19.49 5.81 18.49
C ALA A 674 18.81 4.51 18.02
N VAL A 675 18.33 3.70 18.96
CA VAL A 675 17.54 2.50 18.70
C VAL A 675 16.06 2.82 18.85
N VAL A 676 15.26 2.37 17.88
CA VAL A 676 13.79 2.40 17.90
C VAL A 676 13.28 0.98 18.03
N LEU A 677 12.31 0.76 18.92
CA LEU A 677 11.53 -0.48 18.98
C LEU A 677 10.04 -0.13 18.90
N VAL A 678 9.35 -0.65 17.89
CA VAL A 678 7.88 -0.57 17.81
C VAL A 678 7.29 -1.89 18.29
N VAL A 679 6.26 -1.82 19.13
CA VAL A 679 5.53 -2.96 19.71
C VAL A 679 4.03 -2.71 19.56
N LEU A 680 3.31 -3.67 19.00
CA LEU A 680 1.86 -3.63 18.78
C LEU A 680 1.18 -4.78 19.54
N ASN A 681 0.25 -4.44 20.43
CA ASN A 681 -0.66 -5.39 21.07
C ASN A 681 -2.06 -5.27 20.46
N ARG A 682 -2.45 -6.29 19.70
CA ARG A 682 -3.80 -6.41 19.09
C ARG A 682 -4.75 -7.27 19.92
N SER A 683 -4.30 -7.75 21.08
CA SER A 683 -5.12 -8.55 21.98
C SER A 683 -5.95 -7.65 22.92
N PRO A 684 -7.09 -8.12 23.41
CA PRO A 684 -7.93 -7.40 24.37
C PRO A 684 -7.40 -7.52 25.82
N MET A 685 -6.13 -7.89 26.02
CA MET A 685 -5.51 -8.08 27.33
C MET A 685 -4.17 -7.34 27.40
N ASP A 686 -3.82 -6.87 28.59
CA ASP A 686 -2.50 -6.30 28.86
C ASP A 686 -1.44 -7.40 28.84
N VAL A 687 -0.31 -7.14 28.16
CA VAL A 687 0.81 -8.07 28.06
C VAL A 687 2.05 -7.45 28.72
N SER A 688 2.48 -8.04 29.84
CA SER A 688 3.77 -7.72 30.44
C SER A 688 4.91 -8.35 29.66
N PHE A 689 5.95 -7.58 29.36
CA PHE A 689 7.12 -8.03 28.59
C PHE A 689 8.40 -7.30 29.03
N GLY A 690 9.55 -7.87 28.65
CA GLY A 690 10.85 -7.22 28.82
C GLY A 690 11.46 -6.77 27.50
N VAL A 691 12.30 -5.72 27.54
CA VAL A 691 13.22 -5.37 26.45
C VAL A 691 14.64 -5.38 26.99
N SER A 692 15.53 -6.13 26.37
CA SER A 692 16.94 -6.24 26.74
C SER A 692 17.81 -5.65 25.64
N ASP A 693 18.59 -4.64 25.97
CA ASP A 693 19.69 -4.15 25.13
C ASP A 693 21.01 -4.55 25.81
N PRO A 694 21.83 -5.45 25.20
CA PRO A 694 23.10 -5.90 25.77
C PRO A 694 24.09 -4.77 26.13
N HIS A 695 23.94 -3.59 25.54
CA HIS A 695 24.82 -2.44 25.76
C HIS A 695 24.29 -1.45 26.81
N VAL A 696 23.01 -1.52 27.19
CA VAL A 696 22.36 -0.53 28.07
C VAL A 696 21.72 -1.16 29.31
N GLY A 697 21.11 -2.33 29.19
CA GLY A 697 20.40 -3.02 30.27
C GLY A 697 18.99 -3.44 29.89
N PHE A 698 18.09 -3.41 30.87
CA PHE A 698 16.74 -3.98 30.75
C PHE A 698 15.62 -2.96 30.97
N ILE A 699 14.52 -3.09 30.21
CA ILE A 699 13.26 -2.37 30.42
C ILE A 699 12.19 -3.39 30.78
N GLU A 700 11.53 -3.22 31.93
CA GLU A 700 10.27 -3.89 32.24
C GLU A 700 9.12 -3.03 31.69
N ALA A 701 8.25 -3.62 30.87
CA ALA A 701 7.17 -2.92 30.19
C ALA A 701 5.85 -3.69 30.25
N VAL A 702 4.76 -2.97 30.08
CA VAL A 702 3.43 -3.52 29.79
C VAL A 702 2.98 -2.90 28.48
N ALA A 703 2.53 -3.72 27.54
CA ALA A 703 1.79 -3.30 26.35
C ALA A 703 0.29 -3.44 26.67
N PRO A 704 -0.45 -2.34 26.93
CA PRO A 704 -1.88 -2.41 27.24
C PRO A 704 -2.69 -3.11 26.15
N SER A 705 -3.88 -3.60 26.49
CA SER A 705 -4.84 -4.12 25.52
C SER A 705 -5.10 -3.11 24.40
N ASP A 706 -5.22 -3.57 23.15
CA ASP A 706 -5.50 -2.73 21.98
C ASP A 706 -4.60 -1.45 21.96
N SER A 707 -3.28 -1.62 21.91
CA SER A 707 -2.30 -0.53 21.97
C SER A 707 -1.10 -0.70 21.05
N ILE A 708 -0.42 0.41 20.76
CA ILE A 708 0.85 0.46 20.06
C ILE A 708 1.81 1.39 20.80
N GLN A 709 3.05 0.95 20.94
CA GLN A 709 4.12 1.63 21.67
C GLN A 709 5.36 1.78 20.78
N THR A 710 6.01 2.93 20.83
CA THR A 710 7.34 3.14 20.24
C THR A 710 8.32 3.57 21.32
N PHE A 711 9.32 2.75 21.57
CA PHE A 711 10.42 3.00 22.49
C PHE A 711 11.62 3.57 21.71
N LEU A 712 12.35 4.50 22.32
CA LEU A 712 13.49 5.18 21.73
C LEU A 712 14.57 5.43 22.79
N TRP A 713 15.80 5.00 22.52
CA TRP A 713 16.95 5.21 23.41
C TRP A 713 18.26 5.34 22.63
N LYS A 714 19.34 5.73 23.32
CA LYS A 714 20.70 5.73 22.76
C LYS A 714 21.49 4.53 23.28
N GLN A 715 22.25 3.88 22.39
CA GLN A 715 23.33 3.00 22.81
C GLN A 715 24.58 3.83 23.18
N PRO A 716 25.50 3.31 24.02
CA PRO A 716 26.82 3.92 24.21
C PRO A 716 27.60 3.86 22.89
N ALA A 717 28.47 4.84 22.67
CA ALA A 717 29.33 4.92 21.49
C ALA A 717 30.53 3.95 21.57
#